data_AF-B1WUK5-F1
#
_entry.id   AF-B1WUK5-F1
#
_cell.length_a   1.000
_cell.length_b   1.000
_cell.length_c   1.000
_cell.angle_alpha   90.00
_cell.angle_beta   90.00
_cell.angle_gamma   90.00
#
_symmetry.space_group_name_H-M   'P 1'
#
loop_
_entity.id
_entity.type
_entity.pdbx_description
1 polymer ?
#
loop_
_entity_poly.entity_id
_entity_poly.type
_entity_poly.pdbx_seq_one_letter_code
_entity_poly.pdbx_strand_id
1 'polypeptide(L)'
;MKKKTLKFIDLFAGIGGFRLAFEKAGYHCVYSCEINDHCRQVYYDNFGELPDQDITKIIPKNIPDFDILTAGFPCQPFSICGKREGFKDTRGTLFFHICEIIEVKKPKVIVLENVKHLIHHQQGKTLETIIYALEDLGYLVDYKLLNAKDFGVPQNRERIIIIGTLNKKFNFDLIDIQKNVPSLRSFLDQKGNFEYLDPKEYTLIQEPKKQLSGLIFIGYRNKNIWKKGIRPNTEHLSRVHRQPNRIYSIDGVHPTLPSQETSGRFFIYIPEENAVRKLTLKECYRIMGFPDDFIIHSSTAEAYKQIGNSICVPLFKEVAIQLKEQIFQQEQSQDISFQKNIDQFNCKSLNLQLEITGMTIMNHREKLLELYDLSAEVSNIQDLIPSNYIDYINVIATNCKKQKGVYTVLITLLTHKILNPNQDIRYHQKNLPGGFSGRTIDTQYITPTLKELGLPAMAESGWLTRSLEQPYPYTLDYNGNISNKKVKEAFLNLIDFVETYPNNTEIILKILFSEVRKITEANKIKIIKLNNPEKFDIATIVNCLDYHFNFNYKTHGASKLPVLAFYAIYQQLIQEVERYKSCQLNPLGSHTASDRTSKTAGDIEIIGNRKTLLEVIEIKQGKPIDLQIIRIAKDKIIKFNPRRYCIFSSANIKVEQSELIEQEIKKIRETHGCQIIVNGIIPTLKYYLRLLTSVENFINNYSNLVESDPELQAIHKIKWNEILFQLEI
;
A
#
# COMPACT_ATOMS: atom_id res chain seq x y z
N MET A 1 0.53 21.68 42.27
CA MET A 1 -0.49 21.36 41.25
C MET A 1 -0.65 19.84 41.18
N LYS A 2 -1.88 19.31 41.21
CA LYS A 2 -2.10 17.85 41.03
C LYS A 2 -1.66 17.48 39.60
N LYS A 3 -0.73 16.53 39.46
CA LYS A 3 -0.28 16.02 38.15
C LYS A 3 -1.51 15.46 37.42
N LYS A 4 -1.88 16.04 36.27
CA LYS A 4 -3.03 15.58 35.47
C LYS A 4 -2.81 14.11 35.08
N THR A 5 -3.69 13.21 35.50
CA THR A 5 -3.64 11.80 35.13
C THR A 5 -4.03 11.65 33.65
N LEU A 6 -3.15 11.04 32.86
CA LEU A 6 -3.37 10.78 31.44
C LEU A 6 -4.40 9.66 31.28
N LYS A 7 -5.35 9.84 30.36
CA LYS A 7 -6.46 8.90 30.13
C LYS A 7 -6.20 8.07 28.88
N PHE A 8 -6.53 6.79 28.91
CA PHE A 8 -6.43 5.92 27.73
C PHE A 8 -7.67 5.04 27.55
N ILE A 9 -7.83 4.49 26.35
CA ILE A 9 -8.84 3.48 26.04
C ILE A 9 -8.20 2.17 25.62
N ASP A 10 -8.87 1.06 25.93
CA ASP A 10 -8.40 -0.32 25.71
C ASP A 10 -9.33 -1.05 24.74
N LEU A 11 -9.01 -1.00 23.44
CA LEU A 11 -9.79 -1.66 22.39
C LEU A 11 -9.24 -3.05 22.10
N PHE A 12 -10.13 -4.01 21.80
CA PHE A 12 -9.78 -5.43 21.72
C PHE A 12 -9.10 -5.89 23.02
N ALA A 13 -9.72 -5.52 24.14
CA ALA A 13 -9.10 -5.49 25.45
C ALA A 13 -8.65 -6.88 25.93
N GLY A 14 -9.27 -7.96 25.44
CA GLY A 14 -9.05 -9.31 25.92
C GLY A 14 -9.25 -9.36 27.43
N ILE A 15 -8.20 -9.77 28.16
CA ILE A 15 -8.19 -9.82 29.63
C ILE A 15 -7.51 -8.58 30.26
N GLY A 16 -7.33 -7.48 29.51
CA GLY A 16 -6.82 -6.21 30.03
C GLY A 16 -5.30 -6.14 30.20
N GLY A 17 -4.54 -6.77 29.31
CA GLY A 17 -3.09 -6.67 29.33
C GLY A 17 -2.58 -5.23 29.13
N PHE A 18 -3.16 -4.50 28.18
CA PHE A 18 -2.88 -3.07 28.00
C PHE A 18 -3.27 -2.27 29.24
N ARG A 19 -4.47 -2.50 29.78
CA ARG A 19 -4.92 -1.83 31.00
C ARG A 19 -3.93 -1.99 32.14
N LEU A 20 -3.54 -3.22 32.44
CA LEU A 20 -2.58 -3.52 33.49
C LEU A 20 -1.22 -2.83 33.25
N ALA A 21 -0.73 -2.82 32.02
CA ALA A 21 0.54 -2.20 31.65
C ALA A 21 0.51 -0.66 31.82
N PHE A 22 -0.55 -0.02 31.31
CA PHE A 22 -0.71 1.44 31.35
C PHE A 22 -1.05 1.95 32.75
N GLU A 23 -1.89 1.26 33.51
CA GLU A 23 -2.17 1.62 34.91
C GLU A 23 -0.91 1.52 35.79
N LYS A 24 -0.06 0.49 35.57
CA LYS A 24 1.25 0.39 36.22
C LYS A 24 2.21 1.55 35.87
N ALA A 25 2.02 2.22 34.73
CA ALA A 25 2.74 3.43 34.33
C ALA A 25 2.04 4.74 34.79
N GLY A 26 0.95 4.63 35.55
CA GLY A 26 0.21 5.73 36.14
C GLY A 26 -0.73 6.45 35.17
N TYR A 27 -1.30 5.72 34.21
CA TYR A 27 -2.42 6.17 33.36
C TYR A 27 -3.75 5.68 33.96
N HIS A 28 -4.86 6.22 33.48
CA HIS A 28 -6.21 5.82 33.90
C HIS A 28 -7.03 5.35 32.69
N CYS A 29 -7.57 4.13 32.75
CA CYS A 29 -8.45 3.62 31.72
C CYS A 29 -9.82 4.29 31.83
N VAL A 30 -10.36 4.82 30.73
CA VAL A 30 -11.68 5.46 30.72
C VAL A 30 -12.70 4.76 29.83
N TYR A 31 -12.25 3.79 29.04
CA TYR A 31 -13.12 3.01 28.15
C TYR A 31 -12.43 1.72 27.73
N SER A 32 -13.18 0.63 27.61
CA SER A 32 -12.69 -0.64 27.10
C SER A 32 -13.71 -1.33 26.20
N CYS A 33 -13.23 -2.09 25.21
CA CYS A 33 -14.08 -2.85 24.29
C CYS A 33 -13.51 -4.26 24.00
N GLU A 34 -14.35 -5.29 24.16
CA GLU A 34 -14.04 -6.70 23.92
C GLU A 34 -15.31 -7.49 23.61
N ILE A 35 -15.34 -8.22 22.49
CA ILE A 35 -16.54 -8.94 22.02
C ILE A 35 -16.74 -10.30 22.72
N ASN A 36 -15.68 -10.91 23.23
CA ASN A 36 -15.74 -12.24 23.83
C ASN A 36 -16.20 -12.17 25.30
N ASP A 37 -17.37 -12.73 25.61
CA ASP A 37 -17.93 -12.67 26.96
C ASP A 37 -17.07 -13.34 28.04
N HIS A 38 -16.28 -14.39 27.72
CA HIS A 38 -15.34 -14.97 28.69
C HIS A 38 -14.19 -14.01 29.02
N CYS A 39 -13.66 -13.30 28.03
CA CYS A 39 -12.67 -12.25 28.24
C CYS A 39 -13.26 -11.09 29.06
N ARG A 40 -14.47 -10.64 28.72
CA ARG A 40 -15.18 -9.57 29.46
C ARG A 40 -15.40 -9.92 30.92
N GLN A 41 -15.77 -11.18 31.22
CA GLN A 41 -15.94 -11.63 32.60
C GLN A 41 -14.62 -11.56 33.38
N VAL A 42 -13.52 -12.09 32.83
CA VAL A 42 -12.20 -12.00 33.47
C VAL A 42 -11.75 -10.55 33.64
N TYR A 43 -12.03 -9.70 32.66
CA TYR A 43 -11.75 -8.27 32.75
C TYR A 43 -12.53 -7.63 33.91
N TYR A 44 -13.83 -7.91 34.02
CA TYR A 44 -14.66 -7.44 35.13
C TYR A 44 -14.16 -7.94 36.49
N ASP A 45 -13.80 -9.22 36.60
CA ASP A 45 -13.33 -9.81 37.85
C ASP A 45 -12.06 -9.13 38.37
N ASN A 46 -11.18 -8.67 37.46
CA ASN A 46 -9.92 -8.01 37.82
C ASN A 46 -10.01 -6.49 37.93
N PHE A 47 -10.90 -5.82 37.18
CA PHE A 47 -10.92 -4.37 37.07
C PHE A 47 -12.25 -3.71 37.52
N GLY A 48 -13.28 -4.50 37.83
CA GLY A 48 -14.59 -4.01 38.27
C GLY A 48 -15.43 -3.32 37.18
N GLU A 49 -14.96 -3.33 35.93
CA GLU A 49 -15.60 -2.68 34.79
C GLU A 49 -15.82 -3.70 33.67
N LEU A 50 -17.03 -3.73 33.12
CA LEU A 50 -17.36 -4.65 32.03
C LEU A 50 -17.14 -3.93 30.68
N PRO A 51 -16.27 -4.45 29.78
CA PRO A 51 -16.03 -3.82 28.49
C PRO A 51 -17.28 -3.79 27.60
N ASP A 52 -17.38 -2.79 26.73
CA ASP A 52 -18.37 -2.77 25.65
C ASP A 52 -18.07 -3.90 24.64
N GLN A 53 -19.09 -4.50 24.04
CA GLN A 53 -18.89 -5.72 23.24
C GLN A 53 -18.30 -5.48 21.85
N ASP A 54 -19.12 -4.97 20.93
CA ASP A 54 -18.85 -5.03 19.50
C ASP A 54 -18.42 -3.67 18.97
N ILE A 55 -17.12 -3.54 18.65
CA ILE A 55 -16.53 -2.29 18.16
C ILE A 55 -17.25 -1.73 16.92
N THR A 56 -17.84 -2.60 16.09
CA THR A 56 -18.54 -2.21 14.86
C THR A 56 -19.86 -1.46 15.14
N LYS A 57 -20.34 -1.51 16.38
CA LYS A 57 -21.58 -0.87 16.83
C LYS A 57 -21.34 0.36 17.71
N ILE A 58 -20.09 0.64 18.04
CA ILE A 58 -19.75 1.80 18.88
C ILE A 58 -19.97 3.08 18.07
N ILE A 59 -20.63 4.06 18.67
CA ILE A 59 -20.71 5.41 18.14
C ILE A 59 -19.53 6.20 18.73
N PRO A 60 -18.51 6.58 17.93
CA PRO A 60 -17.28 7.19 18.45
C PRO A 60 -17.49 8.39 19.38
N LYS A 61 -18.53 9.19 19.13
CA LYS A 61 -18.87 10.37 19.95
C LYS A 61 -19.21 10.02 21.41
N ASN A 62 -19.70 8.82 21.68
CA ASN A 62 -20.12 8.37 23.02
C ASN A 62 -18.94 7.91 23.88
N ILE A 63 -17.79 7.60 23.27
CA ILE A 63 -16.58 7.26 24.01
C ILE A 63 -16.17 8.49 24.84
N PRO A 64 -15.77 8.38 26.12
CA PRO A 64 -15.21 9.49 26.88
C PRO A 64 -13.99 10.11 26.20
N ASP A 65 -13.59 11.32 26.57
CA ASP A 65 -12.35 11.89 26.03
C ASP A 65 -11.10 11.24 26.67
N PHE A 66 -10.11 10.96 25.84
CA PHE A 66 -8.87 10.28 26.21
C PHE A 66 -7.66 10.85 25.47
N ASP A 67 -6.48 10.64 26.04
CA ASP A 67 -5.22 11.10 25.47
C ASP A 67 -4.57 10.01 24.60
N ILE A 68 -4.79 8.72 24.92
CA ILE A 68 -4.16 7.59 24.24
C ILE A 68 -5.17 6.52 23.81
N LEU A 69 -5.09 6.05 22.57
CA LEU A 69 -5.78 4.85 22.10
C LEU A 69 -4.84 3.65 22.15
N THR A 70 -5.27 2.53 22.73
CA THR A 70 -4.54 1.25 22.65
C THR A 70 -5.40 0.19 21.96
N ALA A 71 -4.78 -0.63 21.09
CA ALA A 71 -5.47 -1.71 20.40
C ALA A 71 -4.55 -2.88 19.97
N GLY A 72 -4.83 -4.08 20.47
CA GLY A 72 -4.25 -5.34 19.99
C GLY A 72 -5.16 -6.03 18.98
N PHE A 73 -5.32 -5.44 17.80
CA PHE A 73 -6.39 -5.82 16.87
C PHE A 73 -6.10 -7.12 16.09
N PRO A 74 -7.13 -7.92 15.74
CA PRO A 74 -6.95 -9.14 14.95
C PRO A 74 -6.39 -8.86 13.54
N CYS A 75 -5.40 -9.66 13.12
CA CYS A 75 -4.82 -9.59 11.77
C CYS A 75 -5.78 -10.19 10.72
N GLN A 76 -6.67 -9.37 10.16
CA GLN A 76 -7.57 -9.75 9.06
C GLN A 76 -7.00 -9.31 7.71
N PRO A 77 -7.32 -10.01 6.60
CA PRO A 77 -6.86 -9.62 5.26
C PRO A 77 -7.51 -8.30 4.80
N PHE A 78 -6.69 -7.28 4.53
CA PHE A 78 -7.09 -5.95 4.03
C PHE A 78 -7.29 -5.91 2.50
N SER A 79 -7.34 -7.06 1.82
CA SER A 79 -7.19 -7.20 0.36
C SER A 79 -8.25 -6.53 -0.52
N ILE A 80 -9.26 -5.87 0.07
CA ILE A 80 -10.38 -5.25 -0.64
C ILE A 80 -10.30 -3.71 -0.62
N CYS A 81 -9.45 -3.10 0.21
CA CYS A 81 -9.40 -1.66 0.45
C CYS A 81 -8.54 -0.89 -0.56
N GLY A 82 -8.67 -1.19 -1.85
CA GLY A 82 -7.79 -0.72 -2.93
C GLY A 82 -8.34 0.39 -3.82
N LYS A 83 -9.51 0.95 -3.51
CA LYS A 83 -10.10 2.10 -4.22
C LYS A 83 -9.79 3.36 -3.44
N ARG A 84 -9.00 4.25 -4.04
CA ARG A 84 -8.54 5.52 -3.49
C ARG A 84 -9.68 6.56 -3.38
N GLU A 85 -10.83 6.18 -2.81
CA GLU A 85 -11.99 7.05 -2.57
C GLU A 85 -12.16 7.42 -1.07
N GLY A 86 -11.05 7.45 -0.32
CA GLY A 86 -11.02 7.80 1.11
C GLY A 86 -11.66 6.76 2.04
N PHE A 87 -11.74 7.09 3.34
CA PHE A 87 -12.29 6.26 4.44
C PHE A 87 -13.71 5.69 4.19
N LYS A 88 -14.43 6.17 3.18
CA LYS A 88 -15.84 5.84 2.93
C LYS A 88 -16.07 4.48 2.23
N ASP A 89 -15.07 3.92 1.55
CA ASP A 89 -15.22 2.66 0.78
C ASP A 89 -14.75 1.39 1.54
N THR A 90 -14.33 1.51 2.81
CA THR A 90 -13.65 0.43 3.55
C THR A 90 -14.39 -0.01 4.82
N ARG A 91 -15.68 -0.33 4.69
CA ARG A 91 -16.56 -0.76 5.80
C ARG A 91 -16.52 -2.26 6.10
N GLY A 92 -15.32 -2.87 6.21
CA GLY A 92 -15.23 -4.34 6.30
C GLY A 92 -14.19 -4.94 7.23
N THR A 93 -13.26 -4.15 7.80
CA THR A 93 -12.21 -4.69 8.69
C THR A 93 -12.14 -3.92 10.00
N LEU A 94 -11.81 -4.63 11.07
CA LEU A 94 -11.80 -4.11 12.45
C LEU A 94 -10.88 -2.89 12.66
N PHE A 95 -9.81 -2.77 11.87
CA PHE A 95 -8.89 -1.64 11.91
C PHE A 95 -9.54 -0.32 11.49
N PHE A 96 -10.45 -0.32 10.50
CA PHE A 96 -11.09 0.93 10.06
C PHE A 96 -12.06 1.47 11.11
N HIS A 97 -12.66 0.63 11.96
CA HIS A 97 -13.41 1.11 13.11
C HIS A 97 -12.52 1.81 14.15
N ILE A 98 -11.25 1.40 14.27
CA ILE A 98 -10.26 2.15 15.05
C ILE A 98 -10.04 3.53 14.40
N CYS A 99 -9.89 3.59 13.08
CA CYS A 99 -9.75 4.86 12.34
C CYS A 99 -10.96 5.79 12.53
N GLU A 100 -12.19 5.26 12.50
CA GLU A 100 -13.41 6.04 12.77
C GLU A 100 -13.39 6.67 14.18
N ILE A 101 -12.90 5.92 15.17
CA ILE A 101 -12.70 6.44 16.54
C ILE A 101 -11.63 7.53 16.55
N ILE A 102 -10.49 7.30 15.89
CA ILE A 102 -9.38 8.25 15.80
C ILE A 102 -9.81 9.55 15.12
N GLU A 103 -10.57 9.47 14.02
CA GLU A 103 -11.03 10.64 13.25
C GLU A 103 -11.91 11.56 14.10
N VAL A 104 -12.79 10.97 14.90
CA VAL A 104 -13.72 11.72 15.77
C VAL A 104 -13.04 12.21 17.04
N LYS A 105 -12.21 11.39 17.69
CA LYS A 105 -11.65 11.68 19.01
C LYS A 105 -10.27 12.33 19.01
N LYS A 106 -9.51 12.17 17.92
CA LYS A 106 -8.18 12.74 17.71
C LYS A 106 -7.26 12.64 18.94
N PRO A 107 -7.03 11.43 19.50
CA PRO A 107 -6.13 11.27 20.64
C PRO A 107 -4.73 11.81 20.38
N LYS A 108 -3.99 12.18 21.42
CA LYS A 108 -2.60 12.63 21.28
C LYS A 108 -1.69 11.49 20.79
N VAL A 109 -1.99 10.25 21.19
CA VAL A 109 -1.19 9.05 20.89
C VAL A 109 -2.08 7.87 20.50
N ILE A 110 -1.60 7.06 19.56
CA ILE A 110 -2.17 5.77 19.14
C ILE A 110 -1.10 4.71 19.36
N VAL A 111 -1.46 3.59 20.00
CA VAL A 111 -0.59 2.43 20.23
C VAL A 111 -1.27 1.18 19.72
N LEU A 112 -0.74 0.60 18.64
CA LEU A 112 -1.25 -0.64 18.06
C LEU A 112 -0.24 -1.78 18.21
N GLU A 113 -0.75 -2.99 18.48
CA GLU A 113 0.03 -4.22 18.53
C GLU A 113 -0.43 -5.19 17.44
N ASN A 114 0.53 -5.92 16.86
CA ASN A 114 0.21 -7.09 16.05
C ASN A 114 1.36 -8.11 15.97
N VAL A 115 1.11 -9.26 15.34
CA VAL A 115 2.11 -10.31 15.13
C VAL A 115 3.21 -9.87 14.14
N LYS A 116 4.44 -10.36 14.34
CA LYS A 116 5.60 -10.12 13.45
C LYS A 116 5.31 -10.31 11.96
N HIS A 117 4.45 -11.28 11.61
CA HIS A 117 4.13 -11.59 10.22
C HIS A 117 3.44 -10.43 9.47
N LEU A 118 2.87 -9.45 10.18
CA LEU A 118 2.25 -8.27 9.56
C LEU A 118 3.21 -7.54 8.60
N ILE A 119 4.52 -7.49 8.91
CA ILE A 119 5.56 -6.85 8.09
C ILE A 119 5.65 -7.46 6.69
N HIS A 120 5.41 -8.76 6.56
CA HIS A 120 5.52 -9.47 5.29
C HIS A 120 4.16 -9.85 4.69
N HIS A 121 3.08 -9.58 5.42
CA HIS A 121 1.73 -9.93 5.00
C HIS A 121 1.38 -9.20 3.69
N GLN A 122 0.93 -9.95 2.69
CA GLN A 122 0.66 -9.45 1.34
C GLN A 122 1.84 -8.64 0.74
N GLN A 123 3.07 -9.11 0.93
CA GLN A 123 4.29 -8.44 0.47
C GLN A 123 4.48 -7.03 1.10
N GLY A 124 4.00 -6.82 2.33
CA GLY A 124 4.16 -5.57 3.08
C GLY A 124 2.97 -4.61 2.97
N LYS A 125 2.07 -4.81 2.00
CA LYS A 125 0.94 -3.91 1.70
C LYS A 125 0.02 -3.65 2.89
N THR A 126 -0.17 -4.66 3.75
CA THR A 126 -1.05 -4.51 4.92
C THR A 126 -0.50 -3.50 5.93
N LEU A 127 0.79 -3.59 6.25
CA LEU A 127 1.44 -2.64 7.14
C LEU A 127 1.46 -1.24 6.51
N GLU A 128 1.77 -1.14 5.21
CA GLU A 128 1.71 0.13 4.46
C GLU A 128 0.32 0.76 4.53
N THR A 129 -0.75 -0.02 4.40
CA THR A 129 -2.13 0.46 4.49
C THR A 129 -2.45 1.02 5.88
N ILE A 130 -2.00 0.33 6.93
CA ILE A 130 -2.19 0.78 8.32
C ILE A 130 -1.46 2.10 8.57
N ILE A 131 -0.18 2.18 8.15
CA ILE A 131 0.63 3.39 8.30
C ILE A 131 -0.01 4.55 7.53
N TYR A 132 -0.37 4.33 6.26
CA TYR A 132 -1.01 5.33 5.42
C TYR A 132 -2.32 5.84 6.02
N ALA A 133 -3.18 4.96 6.54
CA ALA A 133 -4.44 5.37 7.12
C ALA A 133 -4.26 6.23 8.39
N LEU A 134 -3.25 5.95 9.21
CA LEU A 134 -2.93 6.77 10.38
C LEU A 134 -2.28 8.11 10.00
N GLU A 135 -1.41 8.12 8.99
CA GLU A 135 -0.80 9.34 8.45
C GLU A 135 -1.85 10.27 7.81
N ASP A 136 -2.84 9.71 7.09
CA ASP A 136 -3.97 10.44 6.51
C ASP A 136 -4.86 11.09 7.58
N LEU A 137 -4.93 10.49 8.77
CA LEU A 137 -5.60 11.07 9.96
C LEU A 137 -4.76 12.12 10.68
N GLY A 138 -3.57 12.45 10.17
CA GLY A 138 -2.69 13.51 10.68
C GLY A 138 -1.68 13.05 11.74
N TYR A 139 -1.37 11.76 11.85
CA TYR A 139 -0.40 11.24 12.81
C TYR A 139 0.97 11.01 12.18
N LEU A 140 2.02 11.35 12.91
CA LEU A 140 3.38 10.88 12.67
C LEU A 140 3.49 9.45 13.19
N VAL A 141 3.75 8.51 12.29
CA VAL A 141 3.76 7.07 12.59
C VAL A 141 5.17 6.51 12.57
N ASP A 142 5.53 5.79 13.63
CA ASP A 142 6.75 5.00 13.73
C ASP A 142 6.41 3.59 14.22
N TYR A 143 7.21 2.58 13.85
CA TYR A 143 6.98 1.19 14.28
C TYR A 143 8.28 0.44 14.49
N LYS A 144 8.27 -0.55 15.39
CA LYS A 144 9.42 -1.43 15.63
C LYS A 144 8.97 -2.84 16.00
N LEU A 145 9.80 -3.83 15.67
CA LEU A 145 9.66 -5.18 16.16
C LEU A 145 10.35 -5.28 17.53
N LEU A 146 9.58 -5.54 18.58
CA LEU A 146 10.10 -5.75 19.93
C LEU A 146 9.87 -7.21 20.37
N ASN A 147 10.75 -7.73 21.21
CA ASN A 147 10.66 -9.08 21.73
C ASN A 147 10.46 -9.06 23.25
N ALA A 148 9.45 -9.78 23.74
CA ALA A 148 9.11 -9.82 25.17
C ALA A 148 10.31 -10.16 26.07
N LYS A 149 11.23 -11.01 25.59
CA LYS A 149 12.41 -11.41 26.36
C LYS A 149 13.32 -10.25 26.78
N ASP A 150 13.30 -9.16 26.01
CA ASP A 150 14.11 -7.97 26.26
C ASP A 150 13.49 -7.08 27.37
N PHE A 151 12.36 -7.50 27.95
CA PHE A 151 11.59 -6.76 28.97
C PHE A 151 11.40 -7.55 30.27
N GLY A 152 12.36 -8.41 30.61
CA GLY A 152 12.40 -9.06 31.91
C GLY A 152 11.47 -10.27 32.08
N VAL A 153 11.01 -10.87 30.98
CA VAL A 153 10.26 -12.15 31.00
C VAL A 153 10.94 -13.21 30.15
N PRO A 154 10.84 -14.50 30.49
CA PRO A 154 11.59 -15.55 29.80
C PRO A 154 10.81 -16.06 28.57
N GLN A 155 10.40 -15.18 27.64
CA GLN A 155 9.62 -15.58 26.47
C GLN A 155 10.10 -14.94 25.17
N ASN A 156 10.42 -15.78 24.17
CA ASN A 156 10.65 -15.33 22.80
C ASN A 156 9.30 -15.07 22.09
N ARG A 157 8.78 -13.85 22.24
CA ARG A 157 7.54 -13.35 21.62
C ARG A 157 7.81 -12.02 20.93
N GLU A 158 8.04 -12.10 19.63
CA GLU A 158 8.23 -10.94 18.77
C GLU A 158 6.88 -10.35 18.32
N ARG A 159 6.70 -9.04 18.49
CA ARG A 159 5.51 -8.29 18.10
C ARG A 159 5.88 -6.98 17.44
N ILE A 160 5.12 -6.61 16.41
CA ILE A 160 5.21 -5.28 15.83
C ILE A 160 4.38 -4.34 16.69
N ILE A 161 4.99 -3.22 17.07
CA ILE A 161 4.33 -2.13 17.78
C ILE A 161 4.34 -0.93 16.85
N ILE A 162 3.18 -0.33 16.65
CA ILE A 162 2.98 0.84 15.79
C ILE A 162 2.50 1.98 16.68
N ILE A 163 3.22 3.10 16.67
CA ILE A 163 2.90 4.28 17.47
C ILE A 163 2.63 5.45 16.53
N GLY A 164 1.43 6.03 16.64
CA GLY A 164 1.03 7.27 15.98
C GLY A 164 0.99 8.42 16.99
N THR A 165 1.51 9.59 16.63
CA THR A 165 1.54 10.79 17.48
C THR A 165 1.16 12.02 16.68
N LEU A 166 0.46 13.00 17.27
CA LEU A 166 0.05 14.20 16.51
C LEU A 166 1.21 15.16 16.19
N ASN A 167 2.15 15.35 17.13
CA ASN A 167 3.11 16.47 17.05
C ASN A 167 4.58 16.04 16.94
N LYS A 168 4.94 14.83 17.41
CA LYS A 168 6.34 14.44 17.58
C LYS A 168 6.52 12.94 17.46
N LYS A 169 7.38 12.53 16.52
CA LYS A 169 7.79 11.13 16.31
C LYS A 169 8.25 10.46 17.60
N PHE A 170 7.86 9.19 17.74
CA PHE A 170 8.23 8.37 18.88
C PHE A 170 9.55 7.64 18.58
N ASN A 171 10.52 7.75 19.49
CA ASN A 171 11.82 7.10 19.33
C ASN A 171 11.87 5.79 20.14
N PHE A 172 11.75 4.67 19.42
CA PHE A 172 11.85 3.33 20.00
C PHE A 172 13.25 2.97 20.52
N ASP A 173 14.30 3.71 20.15
CA ASP A 173 15.67 3.44 20.63
C ASP A 173 15.91 3.94 22.06
N LEU A 174 15.00 4.78 22.57
CA LEU A 174 15.00 5.24 23.97
C LEU A 174 14.23 4.30 24.90
N ILE A 175 13.58 3.26 24.38
CA ILE A 175 12.96 2.24 25.23
C ILE A 175 14.05 1.48 25.98
N ASP A 176 13.92 1.45 27.30
CA ASP A 176 14.84 0.68 28.15
C ASP A 176 14.61 -0.80 27.93
N ILE A 177 15.69 -1.49 27.56
CA ILE A 177 15.71 -2.93 27.34
C ILE A 177 16.57 -3.58 28.43
N GLN A 178 16.04 -4.62 29.05
CA GLN A 178 16.79 -5.36 30.05
C GLN A 178 17.89 -6.18 29.38
N LYS A 179 19.15 -5.87 29.72
CA LYS A 179 20.32 -6.57 29.18
C LYS A 179 20.38 -8.05 29.57
N ASN A 180 19.86 -8.40 30.74
CA ASN A 180 19.86 -9.76 31.26
C ASN A 180 18.47 -10.38 31.12
N VAL A 181 18.34 -11.29 30.15
CA VAL A 181 17.11 -12.07 29.95
C VAL A 181 17.05 -13.16 31.01
N PRO A 182 16.00 -13.21 31.86
CA PRO A 182 15.88 -14.28 32.84
C PRO A 182 15.60 -15.62 32.16
N SER A 183 16.02 -16.71 32.80
CA SER A 183 15.64 -18.06 32.39
C SER A 183 14.21 -18.40 32.82
N LEU A 184 13.57 -19.30 32.07
CA LEU A 184 12.23 -19.80 32.37
C LEU A 184 12.15 -20.37 33.78
N ARG A 185 13.21 -21.03 34.27
CA ARG A 185 13.36 -21.56 35.62
C ARG A 185 12.92 -20.58 36.72
N SER A 186 13.25 -19.30 36.57
CA SER A 186 12.96 -18.27 37.60
C SER A 186 11.47 -17.92 37.71
N PHE A 187 10.66 -18.41 36.77
CA PHE A 187 9.23 -18.13 36.64
C PHE A 187 8.37 -19.36 36.92
N LEU A 188 8.97 -20.49 37.32
CA LEU A 188 8.28 -21.73 37.59
C LEU A 188 7.91 -21.87 39.07
N ASP A 189 6.80 -22.56 39.34
CA ASP A 189 6.41 -22.92 40.69
C ASP A 189 7.36 -24.00 41.22
N GLN A 190 7.85 -23.84 42.46
CA GLN A 190 8.77 -24.79 43.09
C GLN A 190 8.05 -26.01 43.70
N LYS A 191 6.76 -25.86 44.02
CA LYS A 191 5.95 -26.90 44.66
C LYS A 191 4.54 -26.86 44.08
N GLY A 192 3.96 -28.03 43.85
CA GLY A 192 2.59 -28.17 43.33
C GLY A 192 2.35 -29.54 42.73
N ASN A 193 1.11 -29.80 42.34
CA ASN A 193 0.76 -31.00 41.56
C ASN A 193 0.98 -30.68 40.08
N PHE A 194 2.03 -31.25 39.51
CA PHE A 194 2.41 -31.02 38.12
C PHE A 194 2.04 -32.19 37.20
N GLU A 195 1.68 -31.87 35.95
CA GLU A 195 1.39 -32.86 34.91
C GLU A 195 2.69 -33.25 34.17
N TYR A 196 3.27 -34.38 34.54
CA TYR A 196 4.44 -34.97 33.88
C TYR A 196 4.03 -35.88 32.71
N LEU A 197 4.85 -35.90 31.66
CA LEU A 197 4.73 -36.88 30.58
C LEU A 197 5.43 -38.19 30.96
N ASP A 198 4.86 -39.32 30.54
CA ASP A 198 5.56 -40.61 30.62
C ASP A 198 6.80 -40.59 29.70
N PRO A 199 7.95 -41.17 30.10
CA PRO A 199 9.15 -41.24 29.26
C PRO A 199 8.91 -41.79 27.84
N LYS A 200 7.88 -42.62 27.62
CA LYS A 200 7.51 -43.14 26.30
C LYS A 200 6.83 -42.08 25.41
N GLU A 201 6.31 -41.00 25.99
CA GLU A 201 5.60 -39.93 25.28
C GLU A 201 6.51 -38.84 24.71
N TYR A 202 7.83 -38.91 24.92
CA TYR A 202 8.79 -37.97 24.33
C TYR A 202 10.14 -38.59 23.97
N THR A 203 10.90 -37.87 23.16
CA THR A 203 12.26 -38.24 22.75
C THR A 203 13.17 -37.03 22.96
N LEU A 204 14.22 -37.19 23.76
CA LEU A 204 15.27 -36.20 23.94
C LEU A 204 16.34 -36.36 22.86
N ILE A 205 16.88 -35.26 22.34
CA ILE A 205 18.01 -35.31 21.41
C ILE A 205 19.33 -35.37 22.18
N GLN A 206 20.32 -36.06 21.63
CA GLN A 206 21.64 -36.20 22.25
C GLN A 206 22.34 -34.85 22.47
N GLU A 207 22.18 -33.93 21.52
CA GLU A 207 22.80 -32.60 21.55
C GLU A 207 21.74 -31.49 21.53
N PRO A 208 21.32 -30.98 22.70
CA PRO A 208 20.44 -29.81 22.78
C PRO A 208 20.94 -28.62 21.97
N LYS A 209 20.03 -27.94 21.27
CA LYS A 209 20.37 -26.80 20.40
C LYS A 209 19.93 -25.49 21.02
N LYS A 210 20.89 -24.66 21.43
CA LYS A 210 20.65 -23.27 21.85
C LYS A 210 20.57 -22.34 20.64
N GLN A 211 19.51 -21.56 20.57
CA GLN A 211 19.27 -20.56 19.51
C GLN A 211 19.69 -19.15 19.97
N LEU A 212 19.92 -18.25 19.01
CA LEU A 212 20.15 -16.82 19.28
C LEU A 212 18.99 -16.15 20.04
N SER A 213 17.78 -16.68 19.89
CA SER A 213 16.60 -16.26 20.65
C SER A 213 16.72 -16.55 22.15
N GLY A 214 17.62 -17.43 22.58
CA GLY A 214 17.71 -17.96 23.94
C GLY A 214 16.93 -19.26 24.13
N LEU A 215 16.22 -19.73 23.11
CA LEU A 215 15.52 -21.03 23.15
C LEU A 215 16.53 -22.16 23.19
N ILE A 216 16.35 -23.11 24.12
CA ILE A 216 17.15 -24.32 24.20
C ILE A 216 16.27 -25.50 23.82
N PHE A 217 16.42 -25.96 22.58
CA PHE A 217 15.64 -27.06 22.03
C PHE A 217 16.23 -28.40 22.47
N ILE A 218 15.44 -29.24 23.16
CA ILE A 218 15.93 -30.48 23.80
C ILE A 218 15.29 -31.76 23.27
N GLY A 219 14.17 -31.68 22.54
CA GLY A 219 13.45 -32.91 22.16
C GLY A 219 12.06 -32.69 21.60
N TYR A 220 11.37 -33.80 21.34
CA TYR A 220 10.04 -33.84 20.75
C TYR A 220 9.08 -34.68 21.58
N ARG A 221 7.81 -34.33 21.58
CA ARG A 221 6.72 -35.21 22.02
C ARG A 221 6.43 -36.26 20.94
N ASN A 222 6.29 -37.51 21.35
CA ASN A 222 5.97 -38.66 20.50
C ASN A 222 4.45 -38.67 20.24
N LYS A 223 4.00 -38.06 19.13
CA LYS A 223 2.60 -38.10 18.69
C LYS A 223 2.43 -38.88 17.39
N ASN A 224 1.24 -39.44 17.18
CA ASN A 224 0.88 -40.21 15.99
C ASN A 224 1.18 -39.46 14.69
N ILE A 225 1.95 -40.11 13.81
CA ILE A 225 2.33 -39.62 12.50
C ILE A 225 1.10 -39.65 11.58
N TRP A 226 0.82 -38.55 10.88
CA TRP A 226 -0.18 -38.55 9.81
C TRP A 226 0.34 -39.35 8.61
N LYS A 227 -0.04 -40.64 8.50
CA LYS A 227 0.50 -41.58 7.50
C LYS A 227 0.08 -41.30 6.04
N LYS A 228 -0.90 -40.43 5.80
CA LYS A 228 -1.46 -40.17 4.46
C LYS A 228 -0.61 -39.13 3.70
N GLY A 229 0.06 -39.55 2.63
CA GLY A 229 0.81 -38.67 1.71
C GLY A 229 2.29 -38.45 2.03
N ILE A 230 2.90 -39.26 2.92
CA ILE A 230 4.35 -39.27 3.16
C ILE A 230 5.00 -40.18 2.10
N ARG A 231 6.05 -39.69 1.43
CA ARG A 231 6.81 -40.50 0.47
C ARG A 231 7.73 -41.47 1.23
N PRO A 232 7.99 -42.68 0.72
CA PRO A 232 8.96 -43.60 1.34
C PRO A 232 10.31 -42.91 1.55
N ASN A 233 10.97 -43.14 2.70
CA ASN A 233 12.23 -42.51 3.12
C ASN A 233 12.15 -41.00 3.43
N THR A 234 10.94 -40.43 3.57
CA THR A 234 10.72 -39.04 4.02
C THR A 234 10.04 -38.96 5.38
N GLU A 235 10.10 -40.04 6.18
CA GLU A 235 9.46 -40.14 7.49
C GLU A 235 10.07 -39.14 8.50
N HIS A 236 11.37 -38.82 8.36
CA HIS A 236 12.05 -37.77 9.11
C HIS A 236 11.66 -36.34 8.65
N LEU A 237 11.11 -36.20 7.45
CA LEU A 237 10.51 -34.95 6.92
C LEU A 237 8.99 -34.89 7.18
N SER A 238 8.41 -35.97 7.71
CA SER A 238 7.01 -36.06 8.03
C SER A 238 6.60 -35.03 9.09
N ARG A 239 5.32 -34.65 9.08
CA ARG A 239 4.63 -33.65 9.92
C ARG A 239 4.75 -33.86 11.45
N VAL A 240 5.58 -34.78 11.92
CA VAL A 240 5.87 -35.13 13.31
C VAL A 240 6.70 -34.04 14.00
N HIS A 241 7.61 -33.37 13.28
CA HIS A 241 8.46 -32.28 13.78
C HIS A 241 7.84 -30.89 13.68
N ARG A 242 6.50 -30.79 13.70
CA ARG A 242 5.82 -29.48 13.75
C ARG A 242 6.16 -28.78 15.07
N GLN A 243 6.25 -27.45 15.02
CA GLN A 243 6.52 -26.60 16.20
C GLN A 243 5.72 -26.95 17.48
N PRO A 244 4.46 -27.43 17.41
CA PRO A 244 3.68 -27.89 18.57
C PRO A 244 4.28 -29.00 19.42
N ASN A 245 5.13 -29.85 18.84
CA ASN A 245 5.65 -31.02 19.55
C ASN A 245 7.04 -30.77 20.13
N ARG A 246 7.62 -29.58 19.96
CA ARG A 246 8.97 -29.26 20.43
C ARG A 246 8.95 -29.02 21.94
N ILE A 247 9.92 -29.58 22.62
CA ILE A 247 10.15 -29.39 24.05
C ILE A 247 11.38 -28.51 24.21
N TYR A 248 11.36 -27.63 25.22
CA TYR A 248 12.41 -26.66 25.49
C TYR A 248 12.89 -26.77 26.94
N SER A 249 14.18 -26.53 27.19
CA SER A 249 14.74 -26.50 28.56
C SER A 249 14.31 -25.24 29.32
N ILE A 250 14.12 -25.39 30.63
CA ILE A 250 13.85 -24.28 31.56
C ILE A 250 15.06 -23.35 31.79
N ASP A 251 16.26 -23.75 31.39
CA ASP A 251 17.46 -22.88 31.47
C ASP A 251 17.49 -21.81 30.37
N GLY A 252 16.64 -21.94 29.36
CA GLY A 252 16.48 -20.97 28.28
C GLY A 252 15.23 -20.11 28.47
N VAL A 253 14.78 -19.51 27.37
CA VAL A 253 13.46 -18.86 27.30
C VAL A 253 12.40 -19.84 26.77
N HIS A 254 11.13 -19.51 26.97
CA HIS A 254 9.98 -20.21 26.42
C HIS A 254 9.62 -19.65 25.02
N PRO A 255 9.16 -20.47 24.05
CA PRO A 255 8.63 -19.95 22.78
C PRO A 255 7.35 -19.13 23.00
N THR A 256 6.82 -18.48 21.96
CA THR A 256 5.53 -17.77 22.09
C THR A 256 4.41 -18.73 22.50
N LEU A 257 3.70 -18.40 23.59
CA LEU A 257 2.49 -19.10 24.03
C LEU A 257 1.38 -19.03 22.95
N PRO A 258 0.81 -20.17 22.54
CA PRO A 258 -0.30 -20.21 21.60
C PRO A 258 -1.65 -20.00 22.30
N SER A 259 -2.66 -19.58 21.56
CA SER A 259 -4.05 -19.43 22.05
C SER A 259 -4.87 -20.72 22.00
N GLN A 260 -4.24 -21.85 21.69
CA GLN A 260 -4.88 -23.17 21.73
C GLN A 260 -3.97 -24.16 22.44
N GLU A 261 -4.49 -24.81 23.47
CA GLU A 261 -3.78 -25.83 24.23
C GLU A 261 -3.26 -26.98 23.34
N THR A 262 -4.07 -27.37 22.35
CA THR A 262 -3.77 -28.41 21.35
C THR A 262 -2.52 -28.11 20.52
N SER A 263 -2.08 -26.84 20.48
CA SER A 263 -0.82 -26.42 19.87
C SER A 263 0.42 -26.86 20.67
N GLY A 264 0.28 -27.51 21.82
CA GLY A 264 1.29 -28.38 22.43
C GLY A 264 2.57 -27.72 22.98
N ARG A 265 2.74 -26.39 22.86
CA ARG A 265 3.94 -25.65 23.32
C ARG A 265 4.00 -25.38 24.83
N PHE A 266 3.29 -26.16 25.63
CA PHE A 266 3.22 -25.98 27.08
C PHE A 266 4.16 -26.93 27.82
N PHE A 267 4.86 -27.82 27.12
CA PHE A 267 5.73 -28.83 27.74
C PHE A 267 7.18 -28.36 27.78
N ILE A 268 7.79 -28.49 28.96
CA ILE A 268 9.13 -28.00 29.30
C ILE A 268 9.93 -29.14 29.92
N TYR A 269 11.25 -29.10 29.75
CA TYR A 269 12.18 -30.07 30.31
C TYR A 269 12.88 -29.52 31.54
N ILE A 270 12.88 -30.28 32.62
CA ILE A 270 13.53 -29.96 33.89
C ILE A 270 14.79 -30.84 34.01
N PRO A 271 16.00 -30.28 33.88
CA PRO A 271 17.24 -31.05 33.93
C PRO A 271 17.43 -31.81 35.25
N GLU A 272 17.07 -31.21 36.39
CA GLU A 272 17.30 -31.79 37.72
C GLU A 272 16.47 -33.06 37.95
N GLU A 273 15.30 -33.12 37.32
CA GLU A 273 14.36 -34.24 37.44
C GLU A 273 14.49 -35.20 36.26
N ASN A 274 15.27 -34.83 35.23
CA ASN A 274 15.35 -35.51 33.95
C ASN A 274 13.96 -35.83 33.36
N ALA A 275 13.03 -34.89 33.51
CA ALA A 275 11.61 -35.11 33.22
C ALA A 275 11.02 -33.97 32.39
N VAL A 276 9.95 -34.28 31.66
CA VAL A 276 9.17 -33.31 30.90
C VAL A 276 7.83 -33.12 31.59
N ARG A 277 7.48 -31.87 31.91
CA ARG A 277 6.16 -31.53 32.45
C ARG A 277 5.51 -30.41 31.69
N LYS A 278 4.22 -30.24 31.92
CA LYS A 278 3.44 -29.11 31.42
C LYS A 278 3.61 -27.89 32.33
N LEU A 279 3.62 -26.70 31.72
CA LEU A 279 3.47 -25.43 32.41
C LEU A 279 2.07 -25.33 33.04
N THR A 280 2.02 -24.87 34.29
CA THR A 280 0.75 -24.49 34.93
C THR A 280 0.20 -23.22 34.28
N LEU A 281 -1.11 -22.98 34.43
CA LEU A 281 -1.70 -21.73 33.93
C LEU A 281 -1.09 -20.51 34.63
N LYS A 282 -0.83 -20.57 35.93
CA LYS A 282 -0.18 -19.49 36.67
C LYS A 282 1.22 -19.18 36.13
N GLU A 283 2.01 -20.21 35.83
CA GLU A 283 3.31 -20.04 35.16
C GLU A 283 3.16 -19.36 33.79
N CYS A 284 2.15 -19.74 32.99
CA CYS A 284 1.87 -19.10 31.70
C CYS A 284 1.58 -17.60 31.84
N TYR A 285 0.79 -17.21 32.86
CA TYR A 285 0.48 -15.82 33.16
C TYR A 285 1.72 -15.04 33.65
N ARG A 286 2.52 -15.64 34.53
CA ARG A 286 3.77 -15.07 35.04
C ARG A 286 4.78 -14.79 33.94
N ILE A 287 4.92 -15.70 32.97
CA ILE A 287 5.80 -15.55 31.80
C ILE A 287 5.32 -14.44 30.85
N MET A 288 4.04 -14.05 30.90
CA MET A 288 3.50 -12.87 30.19
C MET A 288 3.52 -11.60 31.06
N GLY A 289 3.98 -11.71 32.31
CA GLY A 289 4.14 -10.62 33.27
C GLY A 289 2.84 -10.17 33.97
N PHE A 290 1.83 -11.04 34.00
CA PHE A 290 0.64 -10.86 34.85
C PHE A 290 0.99 -11.17 36.32
N PRO A 291 0.35 -10.50 37.30
CA PRO A 291 0.64 -10.74 38.71
C PRO A 291 0.03 -12.08 39.18
N ASP A 292 0.58 -12.67 40.24
CA ASP A 292 0.18 -14.00 40.73
C ASP A 292 -1.26 -14.04 41.30
N ASP A 293 -1.79 -12.88 41.69
CA ASP A 293 -3.16 -12.69 42.19
C ASP A 293 -4.17 -12.34 41.07
N PHE A 294 -3.74 -12.29 39.81
CA PHE A 294 -4.64 -12.07 38.68
C PHE A 294 -5.68 -13.20 38.61
N ILE A 295 -6.96 -12.82 38.54
CA ILE A 295 -8.06 -13.76 38.50
C ILE A 295 -8.15 -14.36 37.09
N ILE A 296 -8.03 -15.68 36.99
CA ILE A 296 -8.01 -16.43 35.73
C ILE A 296 -9.39 -17.09 35.52
N HIS A 297 -9.83 -17.21 34.27
CA HIS A 297 -11.07 -17.92 33.94
C HIS A 297 -11.07 -19.37 34.49
N SER A 298 -12.23 -19.82 34.98
CA SER A 298 -12.39 -21.16 35.59
C SER A 298 -12.17 -22.30 34.60
N SER A 299 -12.57 -22.12 33.34
CA SER A 299 -12.26 -23.06 32.25
C SER A 299 -10.81 -22.93 31.79
N THR A 300 -10.04 -24.00 31.95
CA THR A 300 -8.64 -24.12 31.51
C THR A 300 -8.47 -23.79 30.02
N ALA A 301 -9.39 -24.24 29.17
CA ALA A 301 -9.30 -24.02 27.73
C ALA A 301 -9.44 -22.53 27.35
N GLU A 302 -10.38 -21.81 27.98
CA GLU A 302 -10.52 -20.37 27.77
C GLU A 302 -9.35 -19.61 28.38
N ALA A 303 -8.84 -20.01 29.54
CA ALA A 303 -7.67 -19.39 30.16
C ALA A 303 -6.42 -19.46 29.25
N TYR A 304 -6.16 -20.61 28.61
CA TYR A 304 -5.07 -20.74 27.63
C TYR A 304 -5.28 -19.85 26.39
N LYS A 305 -6.51 -19.77 25.90
CA LYS A 305 -6.87 -18.94 24.75
C LYS A 305 -6.67 -17.46 25.05
N GLN A 306 -7.13 -17.00 26.21
CA GLN A 306 -6.97 -15.65 26.70
C GLN A 306 -5.50 -15.26 26.82
N ILE A 307 -4.69 -16.04 27.55
CA ILE A 307 -3.28 -15.69 27.77
C ILE A 307 -2.44 -15.76 26.48
N GLY A 308 -2.75 -16.69 25.58
CA GLY A 308 -2.05 -16.80 24.29
C GLY A 308 -2.28 -15.59 23.37
N ASN A 309 -3.52 -15.06 23.38
CA ASN A 309 -3.91 -13.86 22.63
C ASN A 309 -3.50 -12.54 23.32
N SER A 310 -3.18 -12.58 24.62
CA SER A 310 -2.79 -11.41 25.40
C SER A 310 -1.43 -10.81 24.98
N ILE A 311 -1.08 -9.67 25.57
CA ILE A 311 0.17 -8.94 25.35
C ILE A 311 1.16 -9.15 26.51
N CYS A 312 2.44 -8.87 26.28
CA CYS A 312 3.47 -8.89 27.32
C CYS A 312 3.40 -7.61 28.17
N VAL A 313 2.97 -7.73 29.43
CA VAL A 313 2.67 -6.58 30.30
C VAL A 313 3.92 -5.70 30.56
N PRO A 314 5.11 -6.25 30.89
CA PRO A 314 6.31 -5.45 31.09
C PRO A 314 6.75 -4.66 29.86
N LEU A 315 6.63 -5.25 28.67
CA LEU A 315 6.98 -4.58 27.42
C LEU A 315 6.09 -3.34 27.19
N PHE A 316 4.78 -3.47 27.36
CA PHE A 316 3.86 -2.34 27.17
C PHE A 316 3.91 -1.34 28.31
N LYS A 317 4.32 -1.75 29.51
CA LYS A 317 4.61 -0.84 30.62
C LYS A 317 5.77 0.09 30.25
N GLU A 318 6.86 -0.45 29.69
CA GLU A 318 8.00 0.37 29.24
C GLU A 318 7.62 1.30 28.08
N VAL A 319 6.82 0.83 27.12
CA VAL A 319 6.24 1.71 26.08
C VAL A 319 5.44 2.85 26.71
N ALA A 320 4.58 2.57 27.70
CA ALA A 320 3.77 3.58 28.36
C ALA A 320 4.62 4.60 29.17
N ILE A 321 5.71 4.15 29.80
CA ILE A 321 6.68 5.03 30.48
C ILE A 321 7.32 5.97 29.47
N GLN A 322 7.84 5.42 28.36
CA GLN A 322 8.49 6.22 27.32
C GLN A 322 7.54 7.19 26.63
N LEU A 323 6.27 6.85 26.44
CA LEU A 323 5.26 7.80 25.96
C LEU A 323 5.14 9.01 26.91
N LYS A 324 5.14 8.76 28.22
CA LYS A 324 5.07 9.82 29.23
C LYS A 324 6.27 10.75 29.11
N GLU A 325 7.47 10.19 28.99
CA GLU A 325 8.73 10.95 28.93
C GLU A 325 8.89 11.72 27.61
N GLN A 326 8.67 11.04 26.48
CA GLN A 326 8.95 11.58 25.16
C GLN A 326 7.86 12.53 24.65
N ILE A 327 6.60 12.27 25.00
CA ILE A 327 5.43 12.96 24.42
C ILE A 327 4.78 13.91 25.44
N PHE A 328 4.62 13.49 26.70
CA PHE A 328 3.79 14.24 27.67
C PHE A 328 4.57 15.07 28.71
N GLN A 329 5.81 14.70 29.07
CA GLN A 329 6.58 15.39 30.12
C GLN A 329 7.37 16.60 29.62
N GLN A 330 7.70 16.67 28.32
CA GLN A 330 8.32 17.87 27.74
C GLN A 330 7.35 19.07 27.65
N GLU A 331 6.04 18.87 27.83
CA GLU A 331 5.05 19.95 27.93
C GLU A 331 5.09 20.67 29.31
N GLN A 332 5.68 20.09 30.37
CA GLN A 332 5.65 20.64 31.74
C GLN A 332 6.90 21.43 32.15
N SER A 333 7.99 21.37 31.38
CA SER A 333 9.26 22.03 31.72
C SER A 333 9.36 23.48 31.21
N GLN A 334 8.35 23.98 30.48
CA GLN A 334 8.38 25.32 29.88
C GLN A 334 7.80 26.44 30.79
N ASP A 335 7.25 26.12 31.97
CA ASP A 335 6.48 27.09 32.77
C ASP A 335 7.22 27.78 33.94
N ILE A 336 8.54 27.61 34.15
CA ILE A 336 9.24 28.24 35.31
C ILE A 336 10.53 29.05 34.97
N SER A 337 11.02 29.13 33.72
CA SER A 337 12.29 29.84 33.48
C SER A 337 12.43 30.60 32.16
N PHE A 338 11.41 31.35 31.72
CA PHE A 338 11.57 32.33 30.63
C PHE A 338 10.92 33.68 30.98
N GLN A 339 11.39 34.26 32.09
CA GLN A 339 11.19 35.66 32.42
C GLN A 339 12.56 36.29 32.77
N LYS A 340 13.50 36.16 31.82
CA LYS A 340 14.76 36.91 31.69
C LYS A 340 15.53 36.33 30.49
N ASN A 341 15.12 36.76 29.30
CA ASN A 341 15.88 36.88 28.05
C ASN A 341 14.88 37.12 26.92
N ILE A 342 14.19 38.26 27.03
CA ILE A 342 13.53 38.91 25.91
C ILE A 342 14.66 39.66 25.20
N ASP A 343 15.32 38.98 24.26
CA ASP A 343 16.13 39.52 23.17
C ASP A 343 16.78 38.35 22.39
N GLN A 344 15.95 37.42 21.89
CA GLN A 344 16.26 36.51 20.78
C GLN A 344 15.09 35.54 20.59
N PHE A 345 14.48 35.56 19.39
CA PHE A 345 13.44 34.66 18.88
C PHE A 345 12.01 34.79 19.46
N ASN A 346 11.26 35.77 18.91
CA ASN A 346 9.81 35.70 18.68
C ASN A 346 9.61 35.07 17.27
N CYS A 347 8.67 34.19 16.92
CA CYS A 347 7.25 33.97 17.26
C CYS A 347 6.88 32.48 17.00
N LYS A 348 6.21 31.78 17.93
CA LYS A 348 4.74 31.52 18.07
C LYS A 348 4.09 30.53 17.09
N SER A 349 3.45 29.52 17.67
CA SER A 349 2.28 28.81 17.15
C SER A 349 1.09 29.76 16.97
N LEU A 350 0.41 29.71 15.83
CA LEU A 350 -1.03 29.41 15.66
C LEU A 350 -1.45 29.71 14.20
N ASN A 351 -2.26 28.83 13.60
CA ASN A 351 -3.34 29.31 12.73
C ASN A 351 -4.43 29.91 13.64
N LEU A 352 -4.17 31.12 14.13
CA LEU A 352 -5.18 32.17 14.21
C LEU A 352 -4.91 32.99 12.94
N GLN A 353 -5.92 33.49 12.25
CA GLN A 353 -5.70 34.46 11.17
C GLN A 353 -4.75 35.57 11.66
N LEU A 354 -3.52 35.55 11.18
CA LEU A 354 -2.52 36.61 11.31
C LEU A 354 -1.82 36.70 9.96
N GLU A 355 -2.40 37.54 9.10
CA GLU A 355 -1.58 38.47 8.34
C GLU A 355 -0.51 39.08 9.26
N ILE A 356 0.63 39.46 8.65
CA ILE A 356 1.84 40.07 9.25
C ILE A 356 2.88 38.99 9.62
N THR A 357 3.77 38.49 8.75
CA THR A 357 4.40 39.02 7.53
C THR A 357 4.76 37.87 6.55
N GLY A 358 3.95 37.65 5.52
CA GLY A 358 4.42 37.33 4.16
C GLY A 358 5.03 35.97 3.78
N MET A 359 5.09 34.93 4.62
CA MET A 359 5.57 33.60 4.17
C MET A 359 4.75 32.43 4.76
N THR A 360 3.88 31.87 3.93
CA THR A 360 3.17 30.60 4.16
C THR A 360 4.16 29.44 4.04
N ILE A 361 4.26 28.55 5.05
CA ILE A 361 5.06 27.31 4.93
C ILE A 361 4.28 26.36 4.00
N MET A 362 4.63 26.38 2.72
CA MET A 362 3.99 25.55 1.70
C MET A 362 4.48 24.09 1.77
N ASN A 363 3.55 23.14 1.66
CA ASN A 363 3.90 21.75 1.40
C ASN A 363 4.31 21.54 -0.08
N HIS A 364 4.83 20.35 -0.43
CA HIS A 364 5.28 20.06 -1.81
C HIS A 364 4.17 20.23 -2.86
N ARG A 365 2.91 19.94 -2.53
CA ARG A 365 1.78 20.13 -3.46
C ARG A 365 1.51 21.62 -3.66
N GLU A 366 1.40 22.39 -2.58
CA GLU A 366 1.15 23.84 -2.62
C GLU A 366 2.27 24.55 -3.37
N LYS A 367 3.52 24.22 -3.08
CA LYS A 367 4.68 24.82 -3.76
C LYS A 367 4.71 24.45 -5.25
N LEU A 368 4.38 23.21 -5.59
CA LEU A 368 4.31 22.76 -6.98
C LEU A 368 3.22 23.50 -7.76
N LEU A 369 2.03 23.67 -7.16
CA LEU A 369 0.91 24.40 -7.76
C LEU A 369 1.25 25.88 -7.96
N GLU A 370 1.80 26.54 -6.93
CA GLU A 370 2.26 27.92 -7.01
C GLU A 370 3.24 28.11 -8.17
N LEU A 371 4.27 27.26 -8.27
CA LEU A 371 5.27 27.35 -9.34
C LEU A 371 4.70 27.02 -10.71
N TYR A 372 3.75 26.09 -10.78
CA TYR A 372 3.04 25.80 -12.01
C TYR A 372 2.23 27.02 -12.47
N ASP A 373 1.47 27.66 -11.59
CA ASP A 373 0.64 28.82 -11.92
C ASP A 373 1.49 30.02 -12.34
N LEU A 374 2.56 30.31 -11.59
CA LEU A 374 3.54 31.34 -11.94
C LEU A 374 4.29 31.04 -13.26
N SER A 375 4.27 29.80 -13.74
CA SER A 375 4.89 29.45 -15.02
C SER A 375 4.11 30.00 -16.24
N ALA A 376 2.90 30.51 -16.05
CA ALA A 376 2.09 31.07 -17.13
C ALA A 376 2.55 32.49 -17.55
N GLU A 377 3.24 33.22 -16.66
CA GLU A 377 3.63 34.61 -16.85
C GLU A 377 5.10 34.78 -17.32
N VAL A 378 5.74 33.69 -17.74
CA VAL A 378 7.18 33.65 -18.04
C VAL A 378 7.49 34.38 -19.34
N SER A 379 7.72 35.69 -19.23
CA SER A 379 8.38 36.49 -20.26
C SER A 379 9.76 36.93 -19.74
N ASN A 380 10.81 36.65 -20.52
CA ASN A 380 12.22 37.07 -20.28
C ASN A 380 12.97 36.48 -19.07
N ILE A 381 12.53 35.36 -18.49
CA ILE A 381 13.25 34.68 -17.39
C ILE A 381 14.38 33.75 -17.91
N GLN A 382 14.36 33.39 -19.19
CA GLN A 382 15.36 32.49 -19.79
C GLN A 382 16.79 33.07 -19.77
N ASP A 383 16.92 34.40 -19.79
CA ASP A 383 18.21 35.09 -19.76
C ASP A 383 18.90 35.04 -18.37
N LEU A 384 18.18 34.58 -17.33
CA LEU A 384 18.69 34.47 -15.96
C LEU A 384 19.50 33.19 -15.71
N ILE A 385 19.52 32.26 -16.66
CA ILE A 385 20.26 30.99 -16.55
C ILE A 385 21.10 30.80 -17.82
N PRO A 386 22.33 30.24 -17.73
CA PRO A 386 23.16 30.00 -18.90
C PRO A 386 22.46 29.14 -19.97
N SER A 387 22.71 29.45 -21.25
CA SER A 387 22.00 28.87 -22.41
C SER A 387 22.07 27.34 -22.49
N ASN A 388 23.18 26.74 -22.07
CA ASN A 388 23.33 25.28 -22.02
C ASN A 388 22.30 24.59 -21.10
N TYR A 389 21.88 25.23 -20.01
CA TYR A 389 20.84 24.67 -19.13
C TYR A 389 19.43 24.88 -19.67
N ILE A 390 19.20 25.93 -20.46
CA ILE A 390 17.96 26.09 -21.23
C ILE A 390 17.81 24.93 -22.22
N ASP A 391 18.90 24.56 -22.92
CA ASP A 391 18.91 23.39 -23.80
C ASP A 391 18.61 22.09 -23.04
N TYR A 392 19.17 21.90 -21.84
CA TYR A 392 18.84 20.75 -21.00
C TYR A 392 17.38 20.73 -20.57
N ILE A 393 16.79 21.87 -20.19
CA ILE A 393 15.37 21.98 -19.86
C ILE A 393 14.51 21.60 -21.07
N ASN A 394 14.84 22.11 -22.26
CA ASN A 394 14.14 21.80 -23.51
C ASN A 394 14.22 20.30 -23.86
N VAL A 395 15.36 19.66 -23.62
CA VAL A 395 15.52 18.21 -23.81
C VAL A 395 14.59 17.42 -22.87
N ILE A 396 14.47 17.81 -21.61
CA ILE A 396 13.52 17.18 -20.67
C ILE A 396 12.07 17.44 -21.08
N ALA A 397 11.72 18.70 -21.37
CA ALA A 397 10.36 19.11 -21.74
C ALA A 397 9.86 18.37 -23.00
N THR A 398 10.66 18.32 -24.07
CA THR A 398 10.29 17.62 -25.31
C THR A 398 10.16 16.10 -25.15
N ASN A 399 10.82 15.51 -24.14
CA ASN A 399 10.78 14.07 -23.86
C ASN A 399 9.89 13.69 -22.68
N CYS A 400 9.21 14.63 -22.01
CA CYS A 400 8.46 14.38 -20.77
C CYS A 400 7.38 13.28 -20.90
N LYS A 401 6.71 13.18 -22.07
CA LYS A 401 5.70 12.13 -22.34
C LYS A 401 6.32 10.74 -22.55
N LYS A 402 7.53 10.66 -23.11
CA LYS A 402 8.26 9.41 -23.39
C LYS A 402 9.05 8.92 -22.16
N GLN A 403 9.60 9.85 -21.40
CA GLN A 403 10.44 9.61 -20.22
C GLN A 403 9.75 10.15 -18.96
N LYS A 404 8.48 9.77 -18.75
CA LYS A 404 7.63 10.26 -17.63
C LYS A 404 8.32 10.07 -16.27
N GLY A 405 9.05 8.97 -16.09
CA GLY A 405 9.82 8.70 -14.88
C GLY A 405 10.87 9.77 -14.60
N VAL A 406 11.74 10.06 -15.57
CA VAL A 406 12.82 11.05 -15.43
C VAL A 406 12.24 12.44 -15.15
N TYR A 407 11.20 12.82 -15.89
CA TYR A 407 10.49 14.09 -15.70
C TYR A 407 9.90 14.22 -14.29
N THR A 408 9.18 13.19 -13.83
CA THR A 408 8.54 13.18 -12.50
C THR A 408 9.58 13.23 -11.37
N VAL A 409 10.65 12.46 -11.50
CA VAL A 409 11.77 12.46 -10.54
C VAL A 409 12.40 13.84 -10.48
N LEU A 410 12.73 14.45 -11.63
CA LEU A 410 13.33 15.79 -11.67
C LEU A 410 12.45 16.81 -10.96
N ILE A 411 11.15 16.85 -11.24
CA ILE A 411 10.21 17.76 -10.57
C ILE A 411 10.21 17.53 -9.06
N THR A 412 10.21 16.27 -8.62
CA THR A 412 10.25 15.94 -7.19
C THR A 412 11.50 16.49 -6.52
N LEU A 413 12.67 16.29 -7.13
CA LEU A 413 13.95 16.75 -6.60
C LEU A 413 13.99 18.28 -6.55
N LEU A 414 13.64 18.96 -7.64
CA LEU A 414 13.63 20.43 -7.71
C LEU A 414 12.66 21.04 -6.69
N THR A 415 11.43 20.50 -6.58
CA THR A 415 10.43 20.98 -5.61
C THR A 415 10.94 20.79 -4.18
N HIS A 416 11.58 19.64 -3.90
CA HIS A 416 12.13 19.38 -2.58
C HIS A 416 13.30 20.30 -2.23
N LYS A 417 14.20 20.58 -3.20
CA LYS A 417 15.32 21.52 -3.03
C LYS A 417 14.83 22.93 -2.71
N ILE A 418 13.76 23.40 -3.36
CA ILE A 418 13.16 24.72 -3.07
C ILE A 418 12.66 24.79 -1.63
N LEU A 419 11.99 23.75 -1.15
CA LEU A 419 11.48 23.70 0.22
C LEU A 419 12.56 23.39 1.27
N ASN A 420 13.67 22.75 0.86
CA ASN A 420 14.76 22.34 1.74
C ASN A 420 16.11 22.70 1.09
N PRO A 421 16.50 23.98 1.07
CA PRO A 421 17.68 24.45 0.32
C PRO A 421 19.00 23.77 0.72
N ASN A 422 19.09 23.34 1.99
CA ASN A 422 20.28 22.69 2.54
C ASN A 422 20.33 21.17 2.28
N GLN A 423 19.25 20.55 1.79
CA GLN A 423 19.24 19.13 1.45
C GLN A 423 19.96 18.92 0.12
N ASP A 424 20.92 17.99 0.08
CA ASP A 424 21.49 17.50 -1.19
C ASP A 424 20.52 16.51 -1.82
N ILE A 425 19.92 16.89 -2.95
CA ILE A 425 18.88 16.11 -3.60
C ILE A 425 19.41 14.94 -4.45
N ARG A 426 20.73 14.85 -4.66
CA ARG A 426 21.35 13.69 -5.34
C ARG A 426 21.17 12.43 -4.49
N TYR A 427 21.14 12.57 -3.17
CA TYR A 427 20.94 11.53 -2.17
C TYR A 427 19.44 11.27 -1.93
N HIS A 428 18.76 10.78 -2.96
CA HIS A 428 17.30 10.71 -3.04
C HIS A 428 16.65 9.52 -2.30
N GLN A 429 17.43 8.72 -1.55
CA GLN A 429 16.93 7.57 -0.78
C GLN A 429 17.42 7.62 0.68
N LYS A 430 16.54 7.26 1.63
CA LYS A 430 16.83 7.26 3.08
C LYS A 430 18.02 6.38 3.51
N ASN A 431 18.35 5.36 2.71
CA ASN A 431 19.48 4.47 2.95
C ASN A 431 20.82 5.03 2.43
N LEU A 432 20.79 6.11 1.62
CA LEU A 432 22.00 6.83 1.26
C LEU A 432 22.41 7.78 2.40
N PRO A 433 23.72 7.97 2.68
CA PRO A 433 24.17 8.89 3.70
C PRO A 433 23.65 10.32 3.44
N GLY A 434 22.97 10.91 4.43
CA GLY A 434 22.34 12.24 4.29
C GLY A 434 21.12 12.28 3.35
N GLY A 435 20.60 11.12 2.94
CA GLY A 435 19.54 11.03 1.97
C GLY A 435 18.12 11.14 2.53
N PHE A 436 17.19 11.51 1.66
CA PHE A 436 15.77 11.69 1.98
C PHE A 436 14.90 10.69 1.22
N SER A 437 13.58 10.68 1.44
CA SER A 437 12.66 9.75 0.76
C SER A 437 12.00 10.37 -0.46
N GLY A 438 12.74 10.50 -1.57
CA GLY A 438 12.23 11.08 -2.81
C GLY A 438 10.98 10.38 -3.33
N ARG A 439 10.98 9.04 -3.33
CA ARG A 439 9.82 8.22 -3.76
C ARG A 439 8.56 8.48 -2.93
N THR A 440 8.69 8.67 -1.62
CA THR A 440 7.54 8.97 -0.75
C THR A 440 6.96 10.33 -1.09
N ILE A 441 7.80 11.36 -1.22
CA ILE A 441 7.36 12.71 -1.61
C ILE A 441 6.64 12.68 -2.96
N ASP A 442 7.19 11.95 -3.92
CA ASP A 442 6.59 11.82 -5.25
C ASP A 442 5.23 11.13 -5.22
N THR A 443 5.16 9.98 -4.53
CA THR A 443 3.92 9.20 -4.43
C THR A 443 2.82 9.98 -3.71
N GLN A 444 3.20 10.77 -2.70
CA GLN A 444 2.26 11.53 -1.87
C GLN A 444 1.81 12.84 -2.51
N TYR A 445 2.73 13.60 -3.11
CA TYR A 445 2.47 14.97 -3.55
C TYR A 445 2.65 15.17 -5.05
N ILE A 446 3.78 14.76 -5.63
CA ILE A 446 4.17 15.20 -6.99
C ILE A 446 3.39 14.45 -8.07
N THR A 447 3.46 13.12 -8.12
CA THR A 447 2.73 12.32 -9.12
C THR A 447 1.21 12.60 -9.11
N PRO A 448 0.53 12.67 -7.95
CA PRO A 448 -0.88 13.04 -7.90
C PRO A 448 -1.16 14.44 -8.45
N THR A 449 -0.36 15.45 -8.06
CA THR A 449 -0.56 16.84 -8.51
C THR A 449 -0.31 16.99 -10.00
N LEU A 450 0.73 16.34 -10.56
CA LEU A 450 0.96 16.34 -12.01
C LEU A 450 -0.22 15.76 -12.78
N LYS A 451 -0.87 14.71 -12.26
CA LYS A 451 -2.09 14.15 -12.89
C LYS A 451 -3.29 15.08 -12.80
N GLU A 452 -3.47 15.73 -11.65
CA GLU A 452 -4.52 16.74 -11.45
C GLU A 452 -4.40 17.88 -12.47
N LEU A 453 -3.16 18.32 -12.74
CA LEU A 453 -2.83 19.33 -13.75
C LEU A 453 -2.86 18.81 -15.20
N GLY A 454 -3.14 17.53 -15.42
CA GLY A 454 -3.12 16.90 -16.75
C GLY A 454 -1.72 16.80 -17.38
N LEU A 455 -0.66 16.90 -16.57
CA LEU A 455 0.74 16.82 -17.00
C LEU A 455 1.24 15.36 -17.06
N PRO A 456 2.32 15.07 -17.80
CA PRO A 456 2.87 13.73 -17.88
C PRO A 456 3.34 13.20 -16.53
N ALA A 457 2.79 12.09 -16.07
CA ALA A 457 3.17 11.45 -14.81
C ALA A 457 3.12 9.93 -14.91
N MET A 458 3.85 9.23 -14.03
CA MET A 458 3.78 7.78 -13.91
C MET A 458 2.47 7.33 -13.23
N ALA A 459 2.17 6.03 -13.31
CA ALA A 459 0.96 5.47 -12.69
C ALA A 459 0.95 5.63 -11.16
N GLU A 460 2.10 5.53 -10.50
CA GLU A 460 2.20 5.73 -9.04
C GLU A 460 3.39 6.60 -8.64
N SER A 461 4.57 6.39 -9.24
CA SER A 461 5.77 7.20 -8.96
C SER A 461 6.76 7.15 -10.13
N GLY A 462 7.54 8.22 -10.30
CA GLY A 462 8.71 8.30 -11.18
C GLY A 462 9.79 7.26 -10.88
N TRP A 463 9.92 6.84 -9.61
CA TRP A 463 10.88 5.83 -9.16
C TRP A 463 10.45 4.38 -9.42
N LEU A 464 9.34 4.11 -10.14
CA LEU A 464 8.97 2.74 -10.54
C LEU A 464 9.85 2.17 -11.66
N THR A 465 10.70 3.00 -12.29
CA THR A 465 11.61 2.54 -13.32
C THR A 465 12.91 2.02 -12.70
N ARG A 466 13.35 0.81 -13.11
CA ARG A 466 14.61 0.21 -12.65
C ARG A 466 15.82 1.12 -12.77
N SER A 467 15.84 2.02 -13.74
CA SER A 467 16.94 2.96 -13.99
C SER A 467 16.99 4.13 -13.01
N LEU A 468 15.90 4.42 -12.29
CA LEU A 468 15.81 5.54 -11.35
C LEU A 468 15.75 5.05 -9.89
N GLU A 469 15.31 3.81 -9.62
CA GLU A 469 15.26 3.24 -8.25
C GLU A 469 16.61 2.77 -7.69
N GLN A 470 17.70 2.87 -8.45
CA GLN A 470 19.00 2.33 -8.04
C GLN A 470 19.55 3.07 -6.81
N PRO A 471 20.19 2.36 -5.86
CA PRO A 471 20.70 2.94 -4.61
C PRO A 471 22.05 3.66 -4.82
N TYR A 472 22.13 4.51 -5.83
CA TYR A 472 23.30 5.34 -6.13
C TYR A 472 22.87 6.81 -6.22
N PRO A 473 23.67 7.77 -5.73
CA PRO A 473 23.32 9.18 -5.84
C PRO A 473 23.29 9.64 -7.31
N TYR A 474 22.46 10.63 -7.64
CA TYR A 474 22.37 11.20 -8.98
C TYR A 474 23.49 12.20 -9.28
N THR A 475 24.74 11.78 -9.11
CA THR A 475 25.94 12.52 -9.49
C THR A 475 26.20 12.41 -11.01
N LEU A 476 27.13 13.22 -11.55
CA LEU A 476 27.45 13.20 -12.99
C LEU A 476 27.99 11.84 -13.48
N ASP A 477 28.57 11.03 -12.59
CA ASP A 477 29.04 9.65 -12.83
C ASP A 477 27.96 8.57 -12.60
N TYR A 478 26.69 8.96 -12.44
CA TYR A 478 25.58 8.02 -12.20
C TYR A 478 25.50 6.91 -13.26
N ASN A 479 25.65 5.66 -12.83
CA ASN A 479 25.72 4.48 -13.70
C ASN A 479 24.35 3.90 -14.09
N GLY A 480 23.23 4.45 -13.60
CA GLY A 480 21.89 3.96 -13.95
C GLY A 480 21.57 4.14 -15.44
N ASN A 481 20.85 3.16 -16.01
CA ASN A 481 20.60 3.08 -17.45
C ASN A 481 19.34 3.88 -17.87
N ILE A 482 19.47 5.21 -17.95
CA ILE A 482 18.46 6.06 -18.63
C ILE A 482 18.70 5.95 -20.14
N SER A 483 17.75 5.32 -20.85
CA SER A 483 17.93 4.86 -22.24
C SER A 483 18.26 5.96 -23.25
N ASN A 484 17.72 7.16 -23.07
CA ASN A 484 18.04 8.31 -23.92
C ASN A 484 19.24 9.07 -23.33
N LYS A 485 20.39 9.00 -23.99
CA LYS A 485 21.65 9.63 -23.53
C LYS A 485 21.52 11.14 -23.33
N LYS A 486 20.85 11.86 -24.24
CA LYS A 486 20.63 13.31 -24.12
C LYS A 486 19.77 13.65 -22.90
N VAL A 487 18.73 12.84 -22.63
CA VAL A 487 17.87 13.01 -21.46
C VAL A 487 18.63 12.71 -20.16
N LYS A 488 19.48 11.68 -20.16
CA LYS A 488 20.35 11.35 -19.01
C LYS A 488 21.29 12.51 -18.69
N GLU A 489 21.97 13.03 -19.71
CA GLU A 489 22.88 14.16 -19.59
C GLU A 489 22.16 15.39 -19.05
N ALA A 490 21.03 15.76 -19.64
CA ALA A 490 20.22 16.89 -19.19
C ALA A 490 19.76 16.74 -17.74
N PHE A 491 19.26 15.56 -17.37
CA PHE A 491 18.77 15.26 -16.02
C PHE A 491 19.86 15.43 -14.95
N LEU A 492 21.04 14.84 -15.17
CA LEU A 492 22.13 14.90 -14.19
C LEU A 492 22.73 16.31 -14.09
N ASN A 493 22.92 17.01 -15.22
CA ASN A 493 23.45 18.37 -15.22
C ASN A 493 22.50 19.37 -14.54
N LEU A 494 21.18 19.20 -14.70
CA LEU A 494 20.21 20.07 -14.01
C LEU A 494 20.23 19.87 -12.50
N ILE A 495 20.33 18.62 -12.03
CA ILE A 495 20.46 18.32 -10.59
C ILE A 495 21.77 18.90 -10.04
N ASP A 496 22.89 18.66 -10.71
CA ASP A 496 24.20 19.14 -10.26
C ASP A 496 24.26 20.69 -10.21
N PHE A 497 23.64 21.36 -11.18
CA PHE A 497 23.55 22.81 -11.22
C PHE A 497 22.75 23.39 -10.06
N VAL A 498 21.60 22.82 -9.69
CA VAL A 498 20.82 23.34 -8.54
C VAL A 498 21.42 22.98 -7.19
N GLU A 499 22.25 21.95 -7.13
CA GLU A 499 23.04 21.68 -5.93
C GLU A 499 24.15 22.72 -5.75
N THR A 500 24.76 23.17 -6.85
CA THR A 500 25.79 24.22 -6.82
C THR A 500 25.18 25.62 -6.64
N TYR A 501 24.03 25.88 -7.26
CA TYR A 501 23.35 27.18 -7.30
C TYR A 501 21.86 27.06 -6.90
N PRO A 502 21.55 26.78 -5.62
CA PRO A 502 20.19 26.47 -5.17
C PRO A 502 19.16 27.58 -5.43
N ASN A 503 19.59 28.84 -5.47
CA ASN A 503 18.71 29.99 -5.75
C ASN A 503 18.09 29.95 -7.16
N ASN A 504 18.67 29.20 -8.10
CA ASN A 504 18.16 29.06 -9.47
C ASN A 504 17.09 27.97 -9.61
N THR A 505 16.85 27.17 -8.58
CA THR A 505 15.96 25.99 -8.66
C THR A 505 14.53 26.35 -9.06
N GLU A 506 13.97 27.43 -8.49
CA GLU A 506 12.64 27.91 -8.84
C GLU A 506 12.54 28.29 -10.32
N ILE A 507 13.55 29.00 -10.82
CA ILE A 507 13.57 29.48 -12.21
C ILE A 507 13.59 28.30 -13.17
N ILE A 508 14.42 27.28 -12.91
CA ILE A 508 14.48 26.07 -13.73
C ILE A 508 13.13 25.37 -13.77
N LEU A 509 12.47 25.21 -12.62
CA LEU A 509 11.19 24.52 -12.54
C LEU A 509 10.08 25.31 -13.24
N LYS A 510 10.06 26.64 -13.13
CA LYS A 510 9.14 27.54 -13.85
C LYS A 510 9.34 27.45 -15.37
N ILE A 511 10.58 27.51 -15.87
CA ILE A 511 10.87 27.37 -17.31
C ILE A 511 10.44 25.98 -17.81
N LEU A 512 10.75 24.92 -17.06
CA LEU A 512 10.32 23.57 -17.40
C LEU A 512 8.79 23.46 -17.52
N PHE A 513 8.03 24.03 -16.59
CA PHE A 513 6.57 24.04 -16.67
C PHE A 513 6.04 24.85 -17.85
N SER A 514 6.60 26.02 -18.13
CA SER A 514 6.25 26.81 -19.32
C SER A 514 6.42 26.00 -20.62
N GLU A 515 7.56 25.34 -20.80
CA GLU A 515 7.81 24.54 -22.01
C GLU A 515 6.89 23.31 -22.12
N VAL A 516 6.60 22.64 -20.99
CA VAL A 516 5.65 21.50 -20.98
C VAL A 516 4.21 21.97 -21.24
N ARG A 517 3.80 23.15 -20.74
CA ARG A 517 2.49 23.75 -21.04
C ARG A 517 2.34 24.00 -22.53
N LYS A 518 3.32 24.66 -23.18
CA LYS A 518 3.32 24.90 -24.64
C LYS A 518 3.15 23.61 -25.44
N ILE A 519 3.89 22.55 -25.08
CA ILE A 519 3.79 21.23 -25.72
C ILE A 519 2.41 20.59 -25.49
N THR A 520 1.81 20.79 -24.33
CA THR A 520 0.50 20.22 -23.98
C THR A 520 -0.63 20.95 -24.71
N GLU A 521 -0.57 22.28 -24.80
CA GLU A 521 -1.52 23.09 -25.57
C GLU A 521 -1.45 22.81 -27.06
N ALA A 522 -0.25 22.67 -27.64
CA ALA A 522 -0.08 22.29 -29.03
C ALA A 522 -0.69 20.90 -29.38
N ASN A 523 -0.97 20.05 -28.38
CA ASN A 523 -1.65 18.77 -28.56
C ASN A 523 -3.19 18.84 -28.47
N LYS A 524 -3.76 20.00 -28.10
CA LYS A 524 -5.21 20.22 -28.10
C LYS A 524 -5.65 20.62 -29.51
N ILE A 525 -6.17 19.65 -30.27
CA ILE A 525 -6.71 19.84 -31.62
C ILE A 525 -8.21 19.57 -31.54
N LYS A 526 -9.02 20.58 -31.87
CA LYS A 526 -10.47 20.44 -31.98
C LYS A 526 -10.83 19.65 -33.23
N ILE A 527 -11.72 18.68 -33.09
CA ILE A 527 -12.16 17.83 -34.21
C ILE A 527 -13.34 18.49 -34.94
N ILE A 528 -13.28 18.47 -36.27
CA ILE A 528 -14.34 18.97 -37.16
C ILE A 528 -15.57 18.07 -37.02
N LYS A 529 -16.78 18.64 -37.05
CA LYS A 529 -18.02 17.86 -37.07
C LYS A 529 -18.56 17.83 -38.50
N LEU A 530 -18.94 16.64 -38.96
CA LEU A 530 -19.58 16.47 -40.26
C LEU A 530 -21.01 17.05 -40.22
N ASN A 531 -21.40 17.77 -41.26
CA ASN A 531 -22.74 18.37 -41.35
C ASN A 531 -23.88 17.36 -41.54
N ASN A 532 -23.63 16.25 -42.26
CA ASN A 532 -24.61 15.18 -42.47
C ASN A 532 -23.91 13.81 -42.45
N PRO A 533 -23.66 13.24 -41.26
CA PRO A 533 -22.93 11.98 -41.13
C PRO A 533 -23.76 10.76 -41.59
N GLU A 534 -25.09 10.84 -41.60
CA GLU A 534 -25.96 9.71 -41.99
C GLU A 534 -25.91 9.40 -43.50
N LYS A 535 -25.39 10.31 -44.33
CA LYS A 535 -25.26 10.09 -45.78
C LYS A 535 -24.20 9.03 -46.16
N PHE A 536 -23.31 8.67 -45.24
CA PHE A 536 -22.20 7.74 -45.52
C PHE A 536 -22.55 6.31 -45.13
N ASP A 537 -22.28 5.37 -46.03
CA ASP A 537 -22.45 3.96 -45.73
C ASP A 537 -21.37 3.43 -44.77
N ILE A 538 -21.64 2.26 -44.18
CA ILE A 538 -20.73 1.60 -43.22
C ILE A 538 -19.37 1.28 -43.87
N ALA A 539 -19.33 0.98 -45.16
CA ALA A 539 -18.08 0.62 -45.83
C ALA A 539 -17.15 1.84 -45.94
N THR A 540 -17.67 3.01 -46.30
CA THR A 540 -16.93 4.27 -46.32
C THR A 540 -16.35 4.58 -44.95
N ILE A 541 -17.15 4.45 -43.88
CA ILE A 541 -16.70 4.77 -42.52
C ILE A 541 -15.62 3.79 -42.04
N VAL A 542 -15.78 2.50 -42.32
CA VAL A 542 -14.77 1.49 -42.00
C VAL A 542 -13.46 1.78 -42.75
N ASN A 543 -13.52 2.20 -44.02
CA ASN A 543 -12.32 2.59 -44.78
C ASN A 543 -11.63 3.83 -44.18
N CYS A 544 -12.40 4.82 -43.73
CA CYS A 544 -11.87 5.99 -43.03
C CYS A 544 -11.15 5.60 -41.73
N LEU A 545 -11.75 4.72 -40.93
CA LEU A 545 -11.13 4.20 -39.70
C LEU A 545 -9.86 3.39 -40.01
N ASP A 546 -9.90 2.52 -41.02
CA ASP A 546 -8.75 1.70 -41.42
C ASP A 546 -7.57 2.57 -41.87
N TYR A 547 -7.84 3.60 -42.66
CA TYR A 547 -6.85 4.60 -43.07
C TYR A 547 -6.29 5.36 -41.86
N HIS A 548 -7.16 5.73 -40.90
CA HIS A 548 -6.74 6.41 -39.68
C HIS A 548 -5.84 5.52 -38.81
N PHE A 549 -6.14 4.24 -38.67
CA PHE A 549 -5.39 3.29 -37.84
C PHE A 549 -4.03 2.91 -38.42
N ASN A 550 -3.95 2.79 -39.75
CA ASN A 550 -2.76 2.28 -40.44
C ASN A 550 -1.87 3.36 -41.03
N PHE A 551 -2.21 4.65 -40.86
CA PHE A 551 -1.33 5.74 -41.26
C PHE A 551 0.02 5.67 -40.51
N ASN A 552 1.11 5.95 -41.22
CA ASN A 552 2.45 5.93 -40.64
C ASN A 552 2.76 7.24 -39.92
N TYR A 553 2.29 7.36 -38.67
CA TYR A 553 2.44 8.56 -37.87
C TYR A 553 3.88 8.89 -37.44
N LYS A 554 4.85 7.96 -37.61
CA LYS A 554 6.22 8.04 -37.07
C LYS A 554 6.30 8.40 -35.58
N THR A 555 5.18 8.23 -34.86
CA THR A 555 4.98 8.62 -33.48
C THR A 555 4.18 7.53 -32.75
N HIS A 556 4.34 7.47 -31.43
CA HIS A 556 3.59 6.54 -30.58
C HIS A 556 2.15 7.05 -30.32
N GLY A 557 1.26 6.13 -29.95
CA GLY A 557 -0.13 6.44 -29.56
C GLY A 557 -1.17 5.92 -30.56
N ALA A 558 -0.79 5.74 -31.83
CA ALA A 558 -1.69 5.23 -32.87
C ALA A 558 -2.33 3.86 -32.54
N SER A 559 -1.70 3.01 -31.72
CA SER A 559 -2.29 1.73 -31.30
C SER A 559 -3.58 1.89 -30.48
N LYS A 560 -3.85 3.08 -29.93
CA LYS A 560 -5.07 3.40 -29.17
C LYS A 560 -6.27 3.67 -30.07
N LEU A 561 -6.08 4.08 -31.34
CA LEU A 561 -7.17 4.47 -32.24
C LEU A 561 -8.23 3.36 -32.43
N PRO A 562 -7.86 2.09 -32.68
CA PRO A 562 -8.85 1.02 -32.76
C PRO A 562 -9.58 0.78 -31.43
N VAL A 563 -8.90 0.98 -30.30
CA VAL A 563 -9.52 0.87 -28.96
C VAL A 563 -10.59 1.92 -28.76
N LEU A 564 -10.33 3.16 -29.15
CA LEU A 564 -11.32 4.25 -29.10
C LEU A 564 -12.52 3.96 -30.01
N ALA A 565 -12.29 3.40 -31.19
CA ALA A 565 -13.37 3.04 -32.11
C ALA A 565 -14.27 1.93 -31.52
N PHE A 566 -13.69 0.85 -30.99
CA PHE A 566 -14.49 -0.17 -30.31
C PHE A 566 -15.20 0.38 -29.07
N TYR A 567 -14.55 1.25 -28.30
CA TYR A 567 -15.18 1.86 -27.14
C TYR A 567 -16.38 2.72 -27.53
N ALA A 568 -16.27 3.54 -28.58
CA ALA A 568 -17.36 4.34 -29.14
C ALA A 568 -18.55 3.46 -29.59
N ILE A 569 -18.26 2.31 -30.19
CA ILE A 569 -19.29 1.32 -30.55
C ILE A 569 -19.96 0.76 -29.28
N TYR A 570 -19.19 0.36 -28.27
CA TYR A 570 -19.73 -0.22 -27.04
C TYR A 570 -20.54 0.78 -26.21
N GLN A 571 -20.23 2.08 -26.29
CA GLN A 571 -21.06 3.13 -25.70
C GLN A 571 -22.51 3.09 -26.22
N GLN A 572 -22.72 2.66 -27.47
CA GLN A 572 -24.04 2.51 -28.06
C GLN A 572 -24.60 1.09 -27.92
N LEU A 573 -23.80 0.05 -28.19
CA LEU A 573 -24.28 -1.33 -28.12
C LEU A 573 -24.88 -1.66 -26.75
N ILE A 574 -24.32 -1.11 -25.67
CA ILE A 574 -24.85 -1.34 -24.31
C ILE A 574 -26.25 -0.74 -24.12
N GLN A 575 -26.57 0.33 -24.85
CA GLN A 575 -27.88 0.98 -24.80
C GLN A 575 -28.89 0.29 -25.72
N GLU A 576 -28.43 -0.23 -26.86
CA GLU A 576 -29.32 -0.67 -27.95
C GLU A 576 -29.55 -2.19 -28.00
N VAL A 577 -28.61 -3.00 -27.50
CA VAL A 577 -28.70 -4.46 -27.62
C VAL A 577 -29.19 -5.08 -26.32
N GLU A 578 -30.33 -5.78 -26.37
CA GLU A 578 -30.99 -6.41 -25.21
C GLU A 578 -30.03 -7.29 -24.37
N ARG A 579 -29.04 -7.93 -25.01
CA ARG A 579 -28.03 -8.75 -24.29
C ARG A 579 -27.23 -7.99 -23.24
N TYR A 580 -27.12 -6.67 -23.38
CA TYR A 580 -26.39 -5.77 -22.49
C TYR A 580 -27.31 -4.99 -21.57
N LYS A 581 -28.60 -5.34 -21.51
CA LYS A 581 -29.53 -4.73 -20.57
C LYS A 581 -29.00 -4.85 -19.14
N SER A 582 -28.97 -3.71 -18.43
CA SER A 582 -28.40 -3.58 -17.09
C SER A 582 -26.88 -3.81 -17.00
N CYS A 583 -26.15 -3.77 -18.12
CA CYS A 583 -24.70 -3.75 -18.13
C CYS A 583 -24.17 -2.31 -18.08
N GLN A 584 -22.92 -2.15 -17.65
CA GLN A 584 -22.20 -0.89 -17.63
C GLN A 584 -20.87 -1.04 -18.35
N LEU A 585 -20.50 0.00 -19.11
CA LEU A 585 -19.18 0.13 -19.72
C LEU A 585 -18.23 0.75 -18.70
N ASN A 586 -17.11 0.07 -18.40
CA ASN A 586 -16.09 0.68 -17.56
C ASN A 586 -15.39 1.82 -18.32
N PRO A 587 -14.99 2.91 -17.63
CA PRO A 587 -14.17 3.96 -18.24
C PRO A 587 -12.87 3.41 -18.84
N LEU A 588 -12.43 3.96 -19.97
CA LEU A 588 -11.16 3.60 -20.60
C LEU A 588 -9.96 3.83 -19.66
N GLY A 589 -9.14 2.80 -19.47
CA GLY A 589 -7.85 2.91 -18.79
C GLY A 589 -6.72 3.42 -19.70
N SER A 590 -5.57 3.72 -19.09
CA SER A 590 -4.35 4.07 -19.85
C SER A 590 -3.80 2.86 -20.60
N HIS A 591 -3.51 3.02 -21.89
CA HIS A 591 -3.05 1.94 -22.78
C HIS A 591 -1.52 1.76 -22.75
N THR A 592 -0.81 2.56 -21.94
CA THR A 592 0.64 2.46 -21.76
C THR A 592 1.06 1.68 -20.51
N ALA A 593 0.10 1.20 -19.70
CA ALA A 593 0.40 0.41 -18.51
C ALA A 593 0.89 -1.00 -18.89
N SER A 594 1.96 -1.47 -18.24
CA SER A 594 2.43 -2.84 -18.43
C SER A 594 1.42 -3.86 -17.89
N ASP A 595 1.28 -5.03 -18.52
CA ASP A 595 0.36 -6.10 -18.07
C ASP A 595 0.64 -6.56 -16.62
N ARG A 596 1.88 -6.39 -16.12
CA ARG A 596 2.25 -6.70 -14.71
C ARG A 596 1.65 -5.73 -13.69
N THR A 597 1.37 -4.50 -14.11
CA THR A 597 0.83 -3.41 -13.28
C THR A 597 -0.64 -3.11 -13.58
N SER A 598 -1.18 -3.67 -14.66
CA SER A 598 -2.57 -3.48 -15.06
C SER A 598 -3.53 -4.11 -14.04
N LYS A 599 -4.48 -3.30 -13.56
CA LYS A 599 -5.61 -3.74 -12.74
C LYS A 599 -6.82 -4.18 -13.59
N THR A 600 -6.73 -4.10 -14.92
CA THR A 600 -7.82 -4.46 -15.85
C THR A 600 -7.59 -5.83 -16.46
N ALA A 601 -8.69 -6.48 -16.83
CA ALA A 601 -8.74 -7.74 -17.55
C ALA A 601 -8.47 -7.57 -19.05
N GLY A 602 -8.68 -6.38 -19.63
CA GLY A 602 -8.39 -6.06 -21.03
C GLY A 602 -8.45 -4.57 -21.32
N ASP A 603 -8.58 -4.20 -22.60
CA ASP A 603 -8.63 -2.81 -23.05
C ASP A 603 -10.01 -2.17 -22.82
N ILE A 604 -11.08 -2.96 -22.96
CA ILE A 604 -12.47 -2.56 -22.70
C ILE A 604 -13.13 -3.65 -21.85
N GLU A 605 -13.88 -3.23 -20.83
CA GLU A 605 -14.57 -4.12 -19.90
C GLU A 605 -16.05 -3.76 -19.79
N ILE A 606 -16.91 -4.78 -19.91
CA ILE A 606 -18.34 -4.66 -19.68
C ILE A 606 -18.69 -5.39 -18.40
N ILE A 607 -19.31 -4.66 -17.47
CA ILE A 607 -19.75 -5.18 -16.18
C ILE A 607 -21.24 -5.49 -16.24
N GLY A 608 -21.63 -6.68 -15.83
CA GLY A 608 -23.04 -7.09 -15.70
C GLY A 608 -23.63 -6.80 -14.32
N ASN A 609 -24.87 -7.27 -14.13
CA ASN A 609 -25.58 -7.20 -12.84
C ASN A 609 -24.74 -7.75 -11.68
N ARG A 610 -24.78 -7.08 -10.52
CA ARG A 610 -23.99 -7.41 -9.30
C ARG A 610 -22.46 -7.22 -9.44
N LYS A 611 -22.00 -6.35 -10.34
CA LYS A 611 -20.57 -6.01 -10.53
C LYS A 611 -19.71 -7.18 -11.02
N THR A 612 -20.29 -8.18 -11.69
CA THR A 612 -19.53 -9.28 -12.30
C THR A 612 -18.99 -8.88 -13.67
N LEU A 613 -17.74 -9.20 -13.98
CA LEU A 613 -17.15 -8.95 -15.28
C LEU A 613 -17.79 -9.86 -16.34
N LEU A 614 -18.54 -9.27 -17.28
CA LEU A 614 -19.29 -10.02 -18.30
C LEU A 614 -18.40 -10.30 -19.51
N GLU A 615 -17.80 -9.25 -20.06
CA GLU A 615 -17.11 -9.33 -21.34
C GLU A 615 -15.91 -8.40 -21.37
N VAL A 616 -14.81 -8.93 -21.92
CA VAL A 616 -13.53 -8.24 -22.02
C VAL A 616 -13.15 -8.19 -23.50
N ILE A 617 -12.67 -7.05 -23.96
CA ILE A 617 -12.15 -6.86 -25.31
C ILE A 617 -10.69 -6.46 -25.20
N GLU A 618 -9.85 -7.22 -25.90
CA GLU A 618 -8.41 -6.99 -26.04
C GLU A 618 -8.09 -6.76 -27.52
N ILE A 619 -7.40 -5.67 -27.83
CA ILE A 619 -7.15 -5.22 -29.20
C ILE A 619 -5.65 -5.19 -29.46
N LYS A 620 -5.22 -5.77 -30.57
CA LYS A 620 -3.81 -5.90 -30.97
C LYS A 620 -3.56 -5.28 -32.33
N GLN A 621 -2.95 -4.10 -32.34
CA GLN A 621 -2.53 -3.45 -33.58
C GLN A 621 -1.19 -4.03 -34.06
N GLY A 622 -1.17 -4.56 -35.29
CA GLY A 622 0.03 -5.03 -36.00
C GLY A 622 0.64 -6.33 -35.47
N LYS A 623 -0.08 -7.10 -34.65
CA LYS A 623 0.42 -8.36 -34.06
C LYS A 623 -0.48 -9.54 -34.41
N PRO A 624 0.03 -10.57 -35.13
CA PRO A 624 -0.77 -11.74 -35.43
C PRO A 624 -1.17 -12.46 -34.15
N ILE A 625 -2.35 -13.08 -34.17
CA ILE A 625 -2.83 -13.82 -33.00
C ILE A 625 -2.14 -15.18 -32.99
N ASP A 626 -1.33 -15.40 -31.96
CA ASP A 626 -0.55 -16.61 -31.75
C ASP A 626 -0.96 -17.33 -30.45
N LEU A 627 -0.42 -18.52 -30.23
CA LEU A 627 -0.74 -19.31 -29.03
C LEU A 627 -0.33 -18.60 -27.72
N GLN A 628 0.70 -17.74 -27.77
CA GLN A 628 1.15 -17.00 -26.60
C GLN A 628 0.11 -15.95 -26.16
N ILE A 629 -0.51 -15.24 -27.10
CA ILE A 629 -1.59 -14.30 -26.81
C ILE A 629 -2.77 -15.02 -26.13
N ILE A 630 -3.14 -16.22 -26.60
CA ILE A 630 -4.20 -17.02 -25.97
C ILE A 630 -3.83 -17.45 -24.55
N ARG A 631 -2.57 -17.85 -24.32
CA ARG A 631 -2.09 -18.20 -22.97
C ARG A 631 -2.08 -17.00 -22.02
N ILE A 632 -1.70 -15.82 -22.49
CA ILE A 632 -1.78 -14.58 -21.70
C ILE A 632 -3.25 -14.26 -21.37
N ALA A 633 -4.15 -14.41 -22.34
CA ALA A 633 -5.58 -14.23 -22.10
C ALA A 633 -6.11 -15.24 -21.07
N LYS A 634 -5.66 -16.49 -21.10
CA LYS A 634 -6.01 -17.51 -20.10
C LYS A 634 -5.64 -17.10 -18.68
N ASP A 635 -4.43 -16.55 -18.48
CA ASP A 635 -4.01 -16.08 -17.15
C ASP A 635 -4.89 -14.93 -16.66
N LYS A 636 -5.27 -14.01 -17.56
CA LYS A 636 -6.22 -12.92 -17.26
C LYS A 636 -7.62 -13.47 -16.97
N ILE A 637 -8.10 -14.47 -17.73
CA ILE A 637 -9.39 -15.12 -17.52
C ILE A 637 -9.46 -15.77 -16.14
N ILE A 638 -8.44 -16.53 -15.73
CA ILE A 638 -8.39 -17.17 -14.40
C ILE A 638 -8.40 -16.10 -13.29
N LYS A 639 -7.70 -14.98 -13.50
CA LYS A 639 -7.59 -13.91 -12.51
C LYS A 639 -8.88 -13.10 -12.35
N PHE A 640 -9.53 -12.75 -13.45
CA PHE A 640 -10.66 -11.79 -13.46
C PHE A 640 -12.03 -12.44 -13.71
N ASN A 641 -12.05 -13.72 -14.06
CA ASN A 641 -13.24 -14.55 -14.26
C ASN A 641 -14.33 -13.94 -15.18
N PRO A 642 -14.02 -13.48 -16.40
CA PRO A 642 -15.01 -12.99 -17.34
C PRO A 642 -15.83 -14.13 -17.96
N ARG A 643 -17.06 -13.84 -18.39
CA ARG A 643 -17.88 -14.81 -19.15
C ARG A 643 -17.44 -14.93 -20.61
N ARG A 644 -17.00 -13.82 -21.22
CA ARG A 644 -16.51 -13.74 -22.60
C ARG A 644 -15.21 -12.95 -22.68
N TYR A 645 -14.28 -13.41 -23.52
CA TYR A 645 -13.01 -12.74 -23.78
C TYR A 645 -12.78 -12.63 -25.29
N CYS A 646 -12.86 -11.41 -25.82
CA CYS A 646 -12.73 -11.09 -27.22
C CYS A 646 -11.32 -10.57 -27.52
N ILE A 647 -10.64 -11.13 -28.52
CA ILE A 647 -9.31 -10.74 -28.97
C ILE A 647 -9.41 -10.33 -30.43
N PHE A 648 -9.22 -9.03 -30.71
CA PHE A 648 -9.27 -8.48 -32.06
C PHE A 648 -7.89 -8.02 -32.51
N SER A 649 -7.47 -8.39 -33.71
CA SER A 649 -6.18 -7.96 -34.25
C SER A 649 -6.30 -7.35 -35.65
N SER A 650 -5.43 -6.38 -35.98
CA SER A 650 -5.29 -5.93 -37.37
C SER A 650 -4.44 -6.87 -38.22
N ALA A 651 -3.78 -7.85 -37.61
CA ALA A 651 -3.08 -8.92 -38.32
C ALA A 651 -3.87 -10.24 -38.22
N ASN A 652 -3.66 -11.11 -39.20
CA ASN A 652 -4.33 -12.42 -39.25
C ASN A 652 -3.86 -13.36 -38.13
N ILE A 653 -4.66 -14.40 -37.87
CA ILE A 653 -4.26 -15.53 -37.02
C ILE A 653 -3.03 -16.18 -37.65
N LYS A 654 -2.05 -16.55 -36.83
CA LYS A 654 -0.86 -17.26 -37.32
C LYS A 654 -1.28 -18.66 -37.78
N VAL A 655 -1.37 -18.85 -39.11
CA VAL A 655 -1.94 -20.06 -39.74
C VAL A 655 -1.31 -21.35 -39.23
N GLU A 656 0.02 -21.37 -39.08
CA GLU A 656 0.80 -22.50 -38.53
C GLU A 656 0.36 -22.95 -37.13
N GLN A 657 -0.34 -22.10 -36.38
CA GLN A 657 -0.77 -22.36 -35.01
C GLN A 657 -2.29 -22.43 -34.86
N SER A 658 -3.05 -22.39 -35.95
CA SER A 658 -4.53 -22.31 -35.90
C SER A 658 -5.14 -23.48 -35.12
N GLU A 659 -4.71 -24.72 -35.39
CA GLU A 659 -5.21 -25.91 -34.69
C GLU A 659 -4.88 -25.87 -33.18
N LEU A 660 -3.66 -25.43 -32.82
CA LEU A 660 -3.24 -25.31 -31.43
C LEU A 660 -4.03 -24.23 -30.68
N ILE A 661 -4.32 -23.11 -31.36
CA ILE A 661 -5.14 -22.02 -30.83
C ILE A 661 -6.57 -22.51 -30.57
N GLU A 662 -7.17 -23.22 -31.53
CA GLU A 662 -8.52 -23.78 -31.39
C GLU A 662 -8.60 -24.81 -30.25
N GLN A 663 -7.60 -25.69 -30.15
CA GLN A 663 -7.49 -26.66 -29.06
C GLN A 663 -7.40 -25.98 -27.68
N GLU A 664 -6.58 -24.93 -27.54
CA GLU A 664 -6.44 -24.22 -26.26
C GLU A 664 -7.71 -23.42 -25.92
N ILE A 665 -8.36 -22.78 -26.91
CA ILE A 665 -9.66 -22.11 -26.71
C ILE A 665 -10.71 -23.11 -26.23
N LYS A 666 -10.80 -24.28 -26.87
CA LYS A 666 -11.73 -25.35 -26.46
C LYS A 666 -11.45 -25.81 -25.04
N LYS A 667 -10.18 -26.03 -24.70
CA LYS A 667 -9.75 -26.41 -23.36
C LYS A 667 -10.13 -25.37 -22.30
N ILE A 668 -9.95 -24.07 -22.59
CA ILE A 668 -10.34 -23.00 -21.66
C ILE A 668 -11.85 -22.99 -21.45
N ARG A 669 -12.63 -23.17 -22.53
CA ARG A 669 -14.09 -23.28 -22.44
C ARG A 669 -14.53 -24.47 -21.60
N GLU A 670 -13.90 -25.64 -21.76
CA GLU A 670 -14.23 -26.86 -21.00
C GLU A 670 -13.83 -26.77 -19.53
N THR A 671 -12.66 -26.17 -19.24
CA THR A 671 -12.11 -26.13 -17.87
C THR A 671 -12.60 -24.95 -17.03
N HIS A 672 -12.84 -23.80 -17.66
CA HIS A 672 -13.23 -22.56 -16.98
C HIS A 672 -14.65 -22.09 -17.35
N GLY A 673 -15.18 -22.46 -18.52
CA GLY A 673 -16.48 -21.98 -19.00
C GLY A 673 -16.48 -20.62 -19.70
N CYS A 674 -15.33 -19.94 -19.80
CA CYS A 674 -15.20 -18.68 -20.53
C CYS A 674 -15.21 -18.92 -22.05
N GLN A 675 -15.95 -18.11 -22.80
CA GLN A 675 -15.93 -18.14 -24.26
C GLN A 675 -14.87 -17.18 -24.79
N ILE A 676 -13.92 -17.69 -25.58
CA ILE A 676 -12.92 -16.86 -26.25
C ILE A 676 -13.35 -16.65 -27.70
N ILE A 677 -13.36 -15.39 -28.15
CA ILE A 677 -13.69 -14.99 -29.52
C ILE A 677 -12.46 -14.32 -30.12
N VAL A 678 -12.00 -14.81 -31.26
CA VAL A 678 -10.82 -14.31 -31.96
C VAL A 678 -11.23 -13.82 -33.34
N ASN A 679 -10.91 -12.58 -33.71
CA ASN A 679 -11.28 -12.04 -35.02
C ASN A 679 -10.37 -10.88 -35.48
N GLY A 680 -10.55 -10.43 -36.73
CA GLY A 680 -9.91 -9.22 -37.25
C GLY A 680 -10.60 -7.93 -36.80
N ILE A 681 -9.85 -6.84 -36.63
CA ILE A 681 -10.38 -5.51 -36.28
C ILE A 681 -11.40 -5.03 -37.32
N ILE A 682 -11.03 -4.97 -38.60
CA ILE A 682 -11.87 -4.41 -39.67
C ILE A 682 -13.16 -5.22 -39.90
N PRO A 683 -13.12 -6.57 -40.03
CA PRO A 683 -14.34 -7.36 -40.14
C PRO A 683 -15.28 -7.19 -38.95
N THR A 684 -14.74 -7.07 -37.74
CA THR A 684 -15.54 -6.90 -36.53
C THR A 684 -16.17 -5.50 -36.45
N LEU A 685 -15.44 -4.44 -36.82
CA LEU A 685 -16.00 -3.09 -36.91
C LEU A 685 -17.16 -3.04 -37.90
N LYS A 686 -16.99 -3.61 -39.10
CA LYS A 686 -18.06 -3.70 -40.10
C LYS A 686 -19.28 -4.44 -39.57
N TYR A 687 -19.09 -5.51 -38.80
CA TYR A 687 -20.20 -6.25 -38.20
C TYR A 687 -20.89 -5.47 -37.08
N TYR A 688 -20.15 -4.83 -36.18
CA TYR A 688 -20.73 -4.11 -35.04
C TYR A 688 -21.43 -2.82 -35.46
N LEU A 689 -20.90 -2.08 -36.43
CA LEU A 689 -21.55 -0.88 -36.95
C LEU A 689 -22.94 -1.18 -37.54
N ARG A 690 -23.15 -2.38 -38.08
CA ARG A 690 -24.48 -2.81 -38.59
C ARG A 690 -25.51 -3.03 -37.49
N LEU A 691 -25.08 -3.16 -36.24
CA LEU A 691 -25.96 -3.33 -35.08
C LEU A 691 -26.38 -1.99 -34.47
N LEU A 692 -25.75 -0.89 -34.88
CA LEU A 692 -26.02 0.43 -34.33
C LEU A 692 -27.22 1.06 -35.04
N THR A 693 -28.08 1.73 -34.28
CA THR A 693 -29.20 2.49 -34.82
C THR A 693 -28.76 3.78 -35.51
N SER A 694 -27.71 4.43 -35.01
CA SER A 694 -27.18 5.69 -35.55
C SER A 694 -25.67 5.65 -35.74
N VAL A 695 -25.27 5.71 -37.00
CA VAL A 695 -23.87 5.80 -37.39
C VAL A 695 -23.30 7.21 -37.10
N GLU A 696 -24.14 8.24 -37.13
CA GLU A 696 -23.79 9.59 -36.70
C GLU A 696 -23.31 9.62 -35.25
N ASN A 697 -24.06 8.99 -34.33
CA ASN A 697 -23.67 8.90 -32.93
C ASN A 697 -22.29 8.24 -32.77
N PHE A 698 -21.96 7.28 -33.63
CA PHE A 698 -20.68 6.59 -33.59
C PHE A 698 -19.55 7.53 -34.01
N ILE A 699 -19.71 8.22 -35.13
CA ILE A 699 -18.71 9.18 -35.63
C ILE A 699 -18.48 10.28 -34.60
N ASN A 700 -19.56 10.82 -34.02
CA ASN A 700 -19.48 11.86 -32.98
C ASN A 700 -18.75 11.35 -31.73
N ASN A 701 -19.11 10.17 -31.21
CA ASN A 701 -18.45 9.59 -30.03
C ASN A 701 -16.98 9.29 -30.29
N TYR A 702 -16.64 8.69 -31.44
CA TYR A 702 -15.25 8.43 -31.82
C TYR A 702 -14.46 9.73 -31.95
N SER A 703 -15.01 10.75 -32.60
CA SER A 703 -14.41 12.07 -32.74
C SER A 703 -14.14 12.75 -31.39
N ASN A 704 -15.10 12.69 -30.48
CA ASN A 704 -14.94 13.21 -29.11
C ASN A 704 -13.85 12.47 -28.33
N LEU A 705 -13.75 11.14 -28.48
CA LEU A 705 -12.69 10.34 -27.86
C LEU A 705 -11.33 10.70 -28.47
N VAL A 706 -11.22 10.84 -29.79
CA VAL A 706 -9.97 11.28 -30.45
C VAL A 706 -9.55 12.67 -30.00
N GLU A 707 -10.50 13.60 -29.86
CA GLU A 707 -10.25 14.97 -29.37
C GLU A 707 -9.71 14.98 -27.93
N SER A 708 -10.36 14.24 -27.05
CA SER A 708 -10.11 14.27 -25.59
C SER A 708 -9.02 13.33 -25.11
N ASP A 709 -8.64 12.30 -25.89
CA ASP A 709 -7.65 11.31 -25.43
C ASP A 709 -6.25 11.95 -25.25
N PRO A 710 -5.63 11.80 -24.07
CA PRO A 710 -4.34 12.41 -23.74
C PRO A 710 -3.13 11.64 -24.27
N GLU A 711 -3.31 10.37 -24.68
CA GLU A 711 -2.26 9.53 -25.28
C GLU A 711 -2.11 9.79 -26.77
N LEU A 712 -3.16 10.28 -27.43
CA LEU A 712 -3.10 10.75 -28.81
C LEU A 712 -2.36 12.09 -28.93
N GLN A 713 -1.33 12.10 -29.77
CA GLN A 713 -0.65 13.32 -30.20
C GLN A 713 -1.44 14.12 -31.24
N ALA A 714 -1.08 15.41 -31.39
CA ALA A 714 -1.68 16.34 -32.36
C ALA A 714 -1.81 15.73 -33.76
N ILE A 715 -0.78 15.03 -34.25
CA ILE A 715 -0.77 14.43 -35.59
C ILE A 715 -1.90 13.41 -35.80
N HIS A 716 -2.28 12.63 -34.78
CA HIS A 716 -3.39 11.69 -34.90
C HIS A 716 -4.74 12.40 -35.02
N LYS A 717 -4.89 13.51 -34.28
CA LYS A 717 -6.10 14.33 -34.25
C LYS A 717 -6.25 15.14 -35.55
N ILE A 718 -5.16 15.75 -36.02
CA ILE A 718 -5.09 16.42 -37.33
C ILE A 718 -5.43 15.42 -38.44
N LYS A 719 -4.91 14.20 -38.37
CA LYS A 719 -5.19 13.19 -39.39
C LYS A 719 -6.67 12.80 -39.43
N TRP A 720 -7.33 12.75 -38.28
CA TRP A 720 -8.78 12.54 -38.24
C TRP A 720 -9.54 13.72 -38.88
N ASN A 721 -9.13 14.95 -38.62
CA ASN A 721 -9.69 16.13 -39.29
C ASN A 721 -9.51 16.11 -40.80
N GLU A 722 -8.33 15.71 -41.31
CA GLU A 722 -8.11 15.56 -42.75
C GLU A 722 -9.10 14.56 -43.36
N ILE A 723 -9.33 13.42 -42.68
CA ILE A 723 -10.27 12.39 -43.14
C ILE A 723 -11.71 12.91 -43.14
N LEU A 724 -12.13 13.59 -42.07
CA LEU A 724 -13.47 14.17 -41.98
C LEU A 724 -13.69 15.26 -43.04
N PHE A 725 -12.70 16.12 -43.25
CA PHE A 725 -12.76 17.17 -44.27
C PHE A 725 -12.91 16.59 -45.68
N GLN A 726 -12.22 15.49 -45.99
CA GLN A 726 -12.37 14.77 -47.27
C GLN A 726 -13.74 14.14 -47.47
N LEU A 727 -14.51 13.89 -46.41
CA LEU A 727 -15.88 13.38 -46.50
C LEU A 727 -16.90 14.52 -46.75
N GLU A 728 -16.56 15.75 -46.37
CA GLU A 728 -17.44 16.91 -46.60
C GLU A 728 -17.33 17.49 -48.01
N ILE A 729 -16.15 17.40 -48.63
CA ILE A 729 -15.92 17.70 -50.05
C ILE A 729 -16.54 16.60 -50.91
#